data_AF-A0A5A8EFH7-F1
#
_entry.id   AF-A0A5A8EFH7-F1
#
_cell.length_a   1.000
_cell.length_b   1.000
_cell.length_c   1.000
_cell.angle_alpha   90.00
_cell.angle_beta   90.00
_cell.angle_gamma   90.00
#
_symmetry.space_group_name_H-M   'P 1'
#
loop_
_entity.id
_entity.type
_entity.pdbx_description
1 polymer ?
#
loop_
_entity_poly.entity_id
_entity_poly.type
_entity_poly.pdbx_seq_one_letter_code
_entity_poly.pdbx_strand_id
1 'polypeptide(L)'
;MAAASTFFEDESAVDVTQFRLPEVELLEKALPSNEENEDAVFERICKLFRFREGEWKERAKGNVRIMKHKVTGAMRVIIREAASLYVRANHFVDPSSPLTVPDGDSTGKRFRFGAADFSDAALTGSHTMEQFLIFFRTAEDAAEFKEAHDAAREVNKTALGKATGGAAAAPAAAAASAAAVDESGSVPESTDLSELWGDSDEEVKRLDAMTAAFTARFGAEPEFFVRAPGRVNVIGEHIDYHNFSVLPFALRQDIVFAVATDVSTSGVEVSNTSDAFADATLPADPNAAVDSADGVKWQHYFQAGYKAAFGKMGDATAPRGMRVLVDGRVPPGGGVSSSSAMSVGSCLATLKAHGHTLSRAQLAEAAQKAEAEAVGTMSGGMDQAICAMGVAGQAMRVNFSPLTVAAVNIPSSVSFVVANCLESSEKAVGPEQRYNKRVTEGLLATKLIAKKAGLDQWKSINDMRALMRALALAGPGDLAGSVEANLKEGPYTVAELEDAAEFGEPLAAVLAECAQLELAKAVVAAEGATFELRKRARHVATEAQRVLDFAAACAGEHTADTVAELGALMDESHSSCRDDYECSSDALDRLVGVAKAAGAKGARLTGAGWGGCIVAMVDAGKEADVIAAMDADFYADKSEEVRSQARFASAPASGAAVYVVDNDL
;
A
#
# COMPACT_ATOMS: atom_id res chain seq x y z
N MET A 1 -32.61 47.95 15.55
CA MET A 1 -31.78 48.21 16.75
C MET A 1 -32.70 48.39 17.93
N ALA A 2 -32.92 47.33 18.71
CA ALA A 2 -33.72 47.40 19.93
C ALA A 2 -33.12 46.47 21.00
N ALA A 3 -33.11 46.99 22.23
CA ALA A 3 -32.85 46.32 23.50
C ALA A 3 -31.42 45.80 23.77
N ALA A 4 -30.66 46.64 24.48
CA ALA A 4 -29.58 46.20 25.36
C ALA A 4 -29.97 46.52 26.81
N SER A 5 -29.54 45.64 27.73
CA SER A 5 -29.41 45.85 29.18
C SER A 5 -30.68 45.82 30.04
N THR A 6 -30.96 44.65 30.64
CA THR A 6 -30.96 44.40 32.10
C THR A 6 -31.34 42.93 32.35
N PHE A 7 -30.59 42.20 33.18
CA PHE A 7 -31.04 41.14 34.13
C PHE A 7 -29.80 40.35 34.60
N PHE A 8 -29.18 40.86 35.67
CA PHE A 8 -28.32 40.08 36.56
C PHE A 8 -29.17 39.60 37.75
N GLU A 9 -28.69 38.54 38.42
CA GLU A 9 -29.02 38.05 39.78
C GLU A 9 -30.20 37.07 39.95
N ASP A 10 -29.87 35.77 39.97
CA ASP A 10 -30.26 34.86 41.07
C ASP A 10 -29.25 33.70 41.18
N GLU A 11 -28.27 33.83 42.08
CA GLU A 11 -27.38 32.74 42.51
C GLU A 11 -28.06 31.95 43.64
N SER A 12 -28.91 30.98 43.29
CA SER A 12 -29.26 29.92 44.23
C SER A 12 -28.21 28.82 44.16
N ALA A 13 -27.40 28.73 45.22
CA ALA A 13 -26.35 27.73 45.40
C ALA A 13 -26.84 26.30 45.11
N VAL A 14 -26.21 25.65 44.14
CA VAL A 14 -26.36 24.21 43.91
C VAL A 14 -25.58 23.49 45.03
N ASP A 15 -26.28 22.70 45.84
CA ASP A 15 -25.69 21.87 46.87
C ASP A 15 -24.86 20.73 46.24
N VAL A 16 -23.57 20.97 46.11
CA VAL A 16 -22.58 20.03 45.54
C VAL A 16 -22.29 18.82 46.45
N THR A 17 -22.92 18.72 47.63
CA THR A 17 -22.72 17.57 48.53
C THR A 17 -23.44 16.29 48.08
N GLN A 18 -24.31 16.37 47.06
CA GLN A 18 -25.00 15.20 46.48
C GLN A 18 -24.25 14.53 45.32
N PHE A 19 -23.17 15.11 44.80
CA PHE A 19 -22.32 14.47 43.80
C PHE A 19 -21.19 13.68 44.47
N ARG A 20 -21.48 12.45 44.91
CA ARG A 20 -20.41 11.45 45.10
C ARG A 20 -20.03 10.90 43.72
N LEU A 21 -18.84 11.27 43.25
CA LEU A 21 -18.16 10.51 42.21
C LEU A 21 -18.05 9.05 42.69
N PRO A 22 -18.33 8.05 41.83
CA PRO A 22 -18.13 6.65 42.21
C PRO A 22 -16.66 6.47 42.62
N GLU A 23 -16.42 5.83 43.77
CA GLU A 23 -15.07 5.39 44.13
C GLU A 23 -14.58 4.45 43.04
N VAL A 24 -13.65 4.95 42.23
CA VAL A 24 -12.94 4.15 41.23
C VAL A 24 -11.97 3.27 42.01
N GLU A 25 -12.37 2.02 42.22
CA GLU A 25 -11.46 0.99 42.69
C GLU A 25 -10.42 0.75 41.58
N LEU A 26 -9.20 1.24 41.78
CA LEU A 26 -8.07 0.97 40.90
C LEU A 26 -7.76 -0.53 41.00
N LEU A 27 -8.34 -1.32 40.10
CA LEU A 27 -7.92 -2.69 39.86
C LEU A 27 -6.46 -2.64 39.38
N GLU A 28 -5.52 -3.01 40.26
CA GLU A 28 -4.14 -3.32 39.88
C GLU A 28 -4.16 -4.50 38.89
N LYS A 29 -4.29 -4.18 37.61
CA LYS A 29 -4.19 -5.15 36.53
C LYS A 29 -2.71 -5.37 36.28
N ALA A 30 -2.17 -6.50 36.75
CA ALA A 30 -0.83 -6.93 36.37
C ALA A 30 -0.79 -7.10 34.84
N LEU A 31 -0.17 -6.14 34.17
CA LEU A 31 0.11 -6.23 32.74
C LEU A 31 1.20 -7.29 32.55
N PRO A 32 1.01 -8.27 31.63
CA PRO A 32 2.08 -9.18 31.24
C PRO A 32 3.29 -8.36 30.79
N SER A 33 4.48 -8.71 31.26
CA SER A 33 5.70 -7.95 30.94
C SER A 33 6.13 -8.08 29.47
N ASN A 34 5.53 -9.03 28.72
CA ASN A 34 5.98 -9.49 27.40
C ASN A 34 7.46 -9.92 27.40
N GLU A 35 7.96 -10.38 28.55
CA GLU A 35 9.35 -10.84 28.77
C GLU A 35 9.39 -12.32 29.24
N GLU A 36 8.27 -13.03 29.30
CA GLU A 36 8.16 -14.37 29.90
C GLU A 36 9.02 -15.44 29.19
N ASN A 37 9.25 -15.24 27.89
CA ASN A 37 10.07 -16.10 27.04
C ASN A 37 11.53 -15.63 26.91
N GLU A 38 11.98 -14.68 27.74
CA GLU A 38 13.32 -14.11 27.66
C GLU A 38 14.01 -14.11 29.03
N ASP A 39 15.33 -14.29 29.02
CA ASP A 39 16.17 -14.17 30.21
C ASP A 39 17.04 -12.92 30.12
N ALA A 40 17.03 -12.09 31.17
CA ALA A 40 17.93 -10.95 31.26
C ALA A 40 19.37 -11.44 31.48
N VAL A 41 20.23 -11.24 30.47
CA VAL A 41 21.65 -11.60 30.56
C VAL A 41 22.52 -10.45 31.10
N PHE A 42 21.97 -9.24 31.10
CA PHE A 42 22.62 -8.04 31.61
C PHE A 42 21.56 -7.09 32.18
N GLU A 43 21.87 -6.44 33.30
CA GLU A 43 21.03 -5.37 33.88
C GLU A 43 21.88 -4.34 34.63
N ARG A 44 21.76 -3.05 34.25
CA ARG A 44 22.39 -1.91 34.93
C ARG A 44 21.53 -0.66 34.84
N ILE A 45 21.74 0.27 35.77
CA ILE A 45 21.11 1.60 35.73
C ILE A 45 21.88 2.48 34.74
N CYS A 46 21.14 3.13 33.85
CA CYS A 46 21.66 4.08 32.88
C CYS A 46 20.83 5.37 32.81
N LYS A 47 21.39 6.38 32.14
CA LYS A 47 20.62 7.48 31.55
C LYS A 47 20.67 7.37 30.04
N LEU A 48 19.53 7.52 29.39
CA LEU A 48 19.38 7.46 27.95
C LEU A 48 19.00 8.83 27.41
N PHE A 49 19.67 9.25 26.35
CA PHE A 49 19.36 10.44 25.57
C PHE A 49 19.04 10.03 24.14
N ARG A 50 18.12 10.77 23.50
CA ARG A 50 17.77 10.65 22.08
C ARG A 50 18.15 11.93 21.36
N PHE A 51 18.67 11.80 20.15
CA PHE A 51 18.94 12.94 19.27
C PHE A 51 17.68 13.35 18.50
N ARG A 52 17.21 14.58 18.67
CA ARG A 52 16.12 15.18 17.87
C ARG A 52 16.37 16.67 17.65
N GLU A 53 16.05 17.15 16.45
CA GLU A 53 16.13 18.58 16.10
C GLU A 53 17.52 19.20 16.33
N GLY A 54 18.59 18.41 16.16
CA GLY A 54 19.97 18.87 16.33
C GLY A 54 20.50 18.83 17.77
N GLU A 55 19.70 18.39 18.75
CA GLU A 55 20.09 18.36 20.17
C GLU A 55 19.83 16.99 20.85
N TRP A 56 20.61 16.69 21.89
CA TRP A 56 20.42 15.51 22.75
C TRP A 56 19.40 15.80 23.86
N LYS A 57 18.24 15.16 23.80
CA LYS A 57 17.18 15.29 24.81
C LYS A 57 17.16 14.06 25.73
N GLU A 58 17.10 14.26 27.05
CA GLU A 58 17.00 13.16 28.04
C GLU A 58 15.69 12.39 27.79
N ARG A 59 15.80 11.08 27.59
CA ARG A 59 14.68 10.19 27.26
C ARG A 59 14.31 9.26 28.42
N ALA A 60 15.29 8.80 29.18
CA ALA A 60 15.03 7.92 30.32
C ALA A 60 16.15 7.95 31.37
N LYS A 61 15.77 7.68 32.62
CA LYS A 61 16.68 7.25 33.68
C LYS A 61 16.14 5.98 34.31
N GLY A 62 16.85 4.87 34.16
CA GLY A 62 16.38 3.58 34.66
C GLY A 62 17.21 2.40 34.17
N ASN A 63 16.66 1.19 34.25
CA ASN A 63 17.41 -0.03 33.98
C ASN A 63 17.46 -0.30 32.47
N VAL A 64 18.67 -0.46 31.96
CA VAL A 64 18.92 -1.12 30.68
C VAL A 64 19.09 -2.61 30.92
N ARG A 65 18.39 -3.42 30.14
CA ARG A 65 18.52 -4.87 30.12
C ARG A 65 18.86 -5.35 28.72
N ILE A 66 19.73 -6.34 28.63
CA ILE A 66 19.90 -7.14 27.42
C ILE A 66 19.17 -8.46 27.67
N MET A 67 18.13 -8.70 26.89
CA MET A 67 17.26 -9.86 27.01
C MET A 67 17.62 -10.88 25.95
N LYS A 68 17.72 -12.15 26.33
CA LYS A 68 17.95 -13.27 25.41
C LYS A 68 16.70 -14.14 25.35
N HIS A 69 16.18 -14.35 24.17
CA HIS A 69 15.03 -15.20 23.96
C HIS A 69 15.38 -16.68 24.21
N LYS A 70 14.57 -17.37 25.02
CA LYS A 70 14.82 -18.75 25.50
C LYS A 70 14.88 -19.78 24.37
N VAL A 71 14.09 -19.57 23.32
CA VAL A 71 13.98 -20.48 22.17
C VAL A 71 14.95 -20.12 21.04
N THR A 72 14.87 -18.91 20.49
CA THR A 72 15.66 -18.48 19.33
C THR A 72 17.10 -18.08 19.67
N GLY A 73 17.38 -17.74 20.94
CA GLY A 73 18.65 -17.17 21.35
C GLY A 73 18.87 -15.72 20.90
N ALA A 74 17.91 -15.11 20.20
CA ALA A 74 17.98 -13.72 19.74
C ALA A 74 18.04 -12.76 20.93
N MET A 75 18.82 -11.69 20.78
CA MET A 75 19.10 -10.74 21.86
C MET A 75 18.62 -9.34 21.51
N ARG A 76 17.93 -8.69 22.46
CA ARG A 76 17.41 -7.32 22.34
C ARG A 76 17.81 -6.46 23.53
N VAL A 77 17.83 -5.15 23.34
CA VAL A 77 17.99 -4.17 24.42
C VAL A 77 16.63 -3.59 24.75
N ILE A 78 16.30 -3.58 26.04
CA ILE A 78 15.12 -2.90 26.59
C ILE A 78 15.53 -1.94 27.70
N ILE A 79 14.99 -0.73 27.69
CA ILE A 79 15.23 0.27 28.72
C ILE A 79 13.89 0.72 29.28
N ARG A 80 13.73 0.62 30.60
CA ARG A 80 12.54 1.11 31.32
C ARG A 80 12.89 2.29 32.20
N GLU A 81 12.01 3.28 32.24
CA GLU A 81 12.14 4.41 33.16
C GLU A 81 11.84 3.96 34.60
N ALA A 82 12.70 4.31 35.56
CA ALA A 82 12.61 3.80 36.92
C ALA A 82 11.33 4.23 37.67
N ALA A 83 10.78 5.41 37.35
CA ALA A 83 9.61 5.96 38.04
C ALA A 83 8.28 5.45 37.47
N SER A 84 8.20 5.25 36.15
CA SER A 84 6.95 4.91 35.44
C SER A 84 6.89 3.47 34.96
N LEU A 85 8.03 2.76 34.94
CA LEU A 85 8.23 1.43 34.34
C LEU A 85 7.91 1.35 32.83
N TYR A 86 7.59 2.48 32.19
CA TYR A 86 7.38 2.55 30.74
C TYR A 86 8.66 2.22 30.00
N VAL A 87 8.48 1.46 28.91
CA VAL A 87 9.54 1.16 27.97
C VAL A 87 9.91 2.45 27.22
N ARG A 88 11.19 2.83 27.28
CA ARG A 88 11.74 4.04 26.67
C ARG A 88 12.73 3.77 25.55
N ALA A 89 13.21 2.52 25.45
CA ALA A 89 13.87 1.98 24.28
C ALA A 89 13.59 0.48 24.20
N ASN A 90 13.36 -0.05 23.00
CA ASN A 90 13.17 -1.48 22.75
C ASN A 90 13.64 -1.78 21.33
N HIS A 91 14.75 -2.47 21.17
CA HIS A 91 15.30 -2.76 19.85
C HIS A 91 16.11 -4.06 19.83
N PHE A 92 16.11 -4.70 18.67
CA PHE A 92 17.02 -5.81 18.39
C PHE A 92 18.47 -5.34 18.37
N VAL A 93 19.39 -6.15 18.91
CA VAL A 93 20.83 -5.84 18.85
C VAL A 93 21.35 -6.19 17.45
N ASP A 94 21.43 -5.18 16.59
CA ASP A 94 21.90 -5.33 15.21
C ASP A 94 23.40 -5.70 15.16
N PRO A 95 23.77 -6.85 14.56
CA PRO A 95 25.17 -7.23 14.39
C PRO A 95 26.02 -6.20 13.64
N SER A 96 25.41 -5.36 12.79
CA SER A 96 26.08 -4.33 12.01
C SER A 96 26.21 -2.96 12.72
N SER A 97 25.54 -2.75 13.87
CA SER A 97 25.56 -1.49 14.61
C SER A 97 26.40 -1.59 15.91
N PRO A 98 27.71 -1.25 15.87
CA PRO A 98 28.54 -1.24 17.07
C PRO A 98 28.28 -0.03 17.96
N LEU A 99 28.54 -0.18 19.26
CA LEU A 99 28.63 0.95 20.19
C LEU A 99 29.87 1.79 19.85
N THR A 100 29.67 3.10 19.63
CA THR A 100 30.75 4.07 19.38
C THR A 100 30.97 4.96 20.59
N VAL A 101 32.21 5.34 20.87
CA VAL A 101 32.50 6.34 21.91
C VAL A 101 32.29 7.74 21.30
N PRO A 102 31.52 8.64 21.94
CA PRO A 102 31.33 10.00 21.44
C PRO A 102 32.65 10.78 21.37
N ASP A 103 32.76 11.67 20.38
CA ASP A 103 33.97 12.48 20.17
C ASP A 103 34.30 13.32 21.42
N GLY A 104 35.58 13.30 21.83
CA GLY A 104 36.06 14.02 23.01
C GLY A 104 35.72 13.38 24.36
N ASP A 105 35.18 12.16 24.39
CA ASP A 105 34.95 11.44 25.65
C ASP A 105 36.18 10.65 26.13
N SER A 106 36.79 11.11 27.23
CA SER A 106 37.84 10.39 27.95
C SER A 106 37.35 9.65 29.19
N THR A 107 36.05 9.71 29.49
CA THR A 107 35.50 9.19 30.76
C THR A 107 35.24 7.68 30.73
N GLY A 108 35.06 7.09 29.54
CA GLY A 108 34.74 5.68 29.37
C GLY A 108 33.34 5.29 29.88
N LYS A 109 32.43 6.26 30.07
CA LYS A 109 31.12 6.05 30.71
C LYS A 109 29.92 6.09 29.76
N ARG A 110 30.12 6.37 28.47
CA ARG A 110 29.03 6.61 27.52
C ARG A 110 29.30 6.01 26.15
N PHE A 111 28.22 5.61 25.50
CA PHE A 111 28.23 5.08 24.14
C PHE A 111 27.13 5.70 23.30
N ARG A 112 27.41 5.88 22.01
CA ARG A 112 26.48 6.29 20.97
C ARG A 112 26.22 5.13 20.02
N PHE A 113 24.95 4.92 19.67
CA PHE A 113 24.54 3.90 18.72
C PHE A 113 23.22 4.28 18.04
N GLY A 114 22.99 3.75 16.85
CA GLY A 114 21.72 3.86 16.13
C GLY A 114 20.95 2.56 16.22
N ALA A 115 19.63 2.64 16.44
CA ALA A 115 18.78 1.47 16.49
C ALA A 115 17.36 1.76 15.98
N ALA A 116 16.73 0.75 15.37
CA ALA A 116 15.30 0.74 15.09
C ALA A 116 14.53 0.55 16.41
N ASP A 117 14.02 1.64 16.97
CA ASP A 117 13.38 1.67 18.28
C ASP A 117 11.88 1.39 18.19
N PHE A 118 11.41 0.47 19.02
CA PHE A 118 10.02 0.01 19.13
C PHE A 118 9.36 0.44 20.44
N SER A 119 9.99 1.31 21.24
CA SER A 119 9.40 1.71 22.54
C SER A 119 8.08 2.46 22.40
N ASP A 120 7.89 3.16 21.29
CA ASP A 120 6.69 3.95 21.00
C ASP A 120 5.71 3.20 20.07
N ALA A 121 6.00 1.95 19.71
CA ALA A 121 5.24 1.20 18.69
C ALA A 121 3.75 1.01 19.04
N ALA A 122 3.40 0.99 20.33
CA ALA A 122 2.01 0.95 20.79
C ALA A 122 1.25 2.27 20.54
N LEU A 123 1.96 3.38 20.33
CA LEU A 123 1.41 4.71 20.03
C LEU A 123 1.48 5.07 18.54
N THR A 124 2.49 4.57 17.82
CA THR A 124 2.77 4.99 16.43
C THR A 124 2.62 3.88 15.39
N GLY A 125 2.46 2.61 15.79
CA GLY A 125 2.32 1.47 14.86
C GLY A 125 3.57 1.15 14.03
N SER A 126 4.70 1.85 14.23
CA SER A 126 5.96 1.69 13.48
C SER A 126 7.18 1.84 14.40
N HIS A 127 8.31 1.24 14.01
CA HIS A 127 9.60 1.57 14.59
C HIS A 127 10.15 2.86 13.99
N THR A 128 10.98 3.56 14.76
CA THR A 128 11.70 4.75 14.29
C THR A 128 13.20 4.48 14.41
N MET A 129 13.97 4.75 13.34
CA MET A 129 15.42 4.77 13.45
C MET A 129 15.82 5.95 14.31
N GLU A 130 16.37 5.67 15.49
CA GLU A 130 16.72 6.67 16.50
C GLU A 130 18.22 6.59 16.78
N GLN A 131 18.84 7.75 17.03
CA GLN A 131 20.20 7.84 17.56
C GLN A 131 20.15 8.00 19.07
N PHE A 132 20.82 7.09 19.77
CA PHE A 132 20.88 7.06 21.21
C PHE A 132 22.27 7.40 21.74
N LEU A 133 22.27 8.02 22.92
CA LEU A 133 23.45 8.22 23.74
C LEU A 133 23.14 7.71 25.15
N ILE A 134 23.82 6.65 25.55
CA ILE A 134 23.64 6.00 26.85
C ILE A 134 24.79 6.37 27.79
N PHE A 135 24.47 6.65 29.06
CA PHE A 135 25.42 7.00 30.11
C PHE A 135 25.27 6.05 31.30
N PHE A 136 26.42 5.62 31.82
CA PHE A 136 26.51 4.81 33.03
C PHE A 136 27.15 5.59 34.17
N ARG A 137 26.91 5.14 35.41
CA ARG A 137 27.43 5.80 36.61
C ARG A 137 28.96 5.63 36.71
N THR A 138 29.45 4.42 36.45
CA THR A 138 30.87 4.07 36.51
C THR A 138 31.38 3.64 35.13
N ALA A 139 32.70 3.71 34.93
CA ALA A 139 33.32 3.22 33.69
C ALA A 139 33.31 1.68 33.62
N GLU A 140 33.22 1.02 34.78
CA GLU A 140 33.08 -0.44 34.90
C GLU A 140 31.71 -0.90 34.37
N ASP A 141 30.61 -0.28 34.82
CA ASP A 141 29.26 -0.58 34.31
C ASP A 141 29.15 -0.39 32.78
N ALA A 142 29.83 0.63 32.26
CA ALA A 142 29.89 0.89 30.82
C ALA A 142 30.69 -0.20 30.08
N ALA A 143 31.84 -0.62 30.62
CA ALA A 143 32.63 -1.70 30.04
C ALA A 143 31.85 -3.02 30.01
N GLU A 144 31.16 -3.37 31.11
CA GLU A 144 30.32 -4.57 31.18
C GLU A 144 29.16 -4.52 30.16
N PHE A 145 28.50 -3.35 30.01
CA PHE A 145 27.47 -3.18 28.99
C PHE A 145 28.02 -3.37 27.57
N LYS A 146 29.21 -2.81 27.30
CA LYS A 146 29.84 -2.93 25.99
C LYS A 146 30.17 -4.39 25.66
N GLU A 147 30.74 -5.12 26.60
CA GLU A 147 31.04 -6.54 26.45
C GLU A 147 29.76 -7.36 26.22
N ALA A 148 28.73 -7.12 27.02
CA ALA A 148 27.44 -7.80 26.87
C ALA A 148 26.75 -7.48 25.52
N HIS A 149 26.85 -6.22 25.05
CA HIS A 149 26.31 -5.81 23.77
C HIS A 149 27.08 -6.42 22.59
N ASP A 150 28.41 -6.46 22.65
CA ASP A 150 29.21 -7.10 21.60
C ASP A 150 29.01 -8.62 21.57
N ALA A 151 28.87 -9.27 22.73
CA ALA A 151 28.49 -10.67 22.81
C ALA A 151 27.09 -10.90 22.19
N ALA A 152 26.13 -10.01 22.46
CA ALA A 152 24.80 -10.07 21.86
C ALA A 152 24.82 -9.91 20.34
N ARG A 153 25.69 -9.04 19.80
CA ARG A 153 25.90 -8.90 18.35
C ARG A 153 26.41 -10.19 17.72
N GLU A 154 27.38 -10.86 18.32
CA GLU A 154 27.92 -12.12 17.78
C GLU A 154 26.93 -13.29 17.89
N VAL A 155 26.13 -13.34 18.97
CA VAL A 155 25.02 -14.30 19.11
C VAL A 155 23.99 -14.07 18.00
N ASN A 156 23.56 -12.82 17.80
CA ASN A 156 22.59 -12.47 16.76
C ASN A 156 23.14 -12.73 15.35
N LYS A 157 24.43 -12.48 15.12
CA LYS A 157 25.13 -12.80 13.86
C LYS A 157 25.14 -14.30 13.58
N THR A 158 25.39 -15.12 14.59
CA THR A 158 25.40 -16.59 14.47
C THR A 158 23.99 -17.16 14.33
N ALA A 159 23.00 -16.57 15.01
CA ALA A 159 21.59 -16.95 14.88
C ALA A 159 21.06 -16.64 13.47
N LEU A 160 21.41 -15.48 12.90
CA LEU A 160 21.13 -15.12 11.51
C LEU A 160 21.89 -16.03 10.52
N GLY A 161 23.10 -16.49 10.87
CA GLY A 161 23.90 -17.41 10.05
C GLY A 161 23.48 -18.89 10.09
N LYS A 162 22.71 -19.34 11.09
CA LYS A 162 22.17 -20.72 11.15
C LYS A 162 20.85 -20.87 10.38
N ALA A 163 20.12 -19.78 10.16
CA ALA A 163 18.91 -19.77 9.34
C ALA A 163 19.20 -20.00 7.84
N THR A 164 20.46 -19.93 7.40
CA THR A 164 20.89 -20.03 5.99
C THR A 164 21.61 -21.33 5.63
N GLY A 165 21.72 -22.29 6.56
CA GLY A 165 22.54 -23.51 6.41
C GLY A 165 21.89 -24.72 5.71
N GLY A 166 20.91 -24.51 4.84
CA GLY A 166 20.12 -25.58 4.24
C GLY A 166 19.52 -25.26 2.88
N ALA A 167 20.18 -24.44 2.06
CA ALA A 167 19.87 -24.29 0.63
C ALA A 167 21.17 -23.96 -0.11
N ALA A 168 21.38 -24.61 -1.24
CA ALA A 168 22.48 -24.31 -2.14
C ALA A 168 22.51 -22.81 -2.48
N ALA A 169 23.72 -22.25 -2.49
CA ALA A 169 24.02 -20.82 -2.48
C ALA A 169 23.19 -20.00 -3.50
N ALA A 170 22.21 -19.25 -2.97
CA ALA A 170 21.73 -18.01 -3.57
C ALA A 170 22.68 -16.88 -3.14
N PRO A 171 23.12 -16.00 -4.06
CA PRO A 171 24.00 -14.90 -3.71
C PRO A 171 23.27 -13.91 -2.80
N ALA A 172 23.99 -13.46 -1.77
CA ALA A 172 23.54 -12.48 -0.78
C ALA A 172 22.89 -11.28 -1.47
N ALA A 173 21.64 -10.99 -1.08
CA ALA A 173 20.94 -9.77 -1.45
C ALA A 173 21.83 -8.57 -1.10
N ALA A 174 22.44 -7.99 -2.12
CA ALA A 174 23.03 -6.68 -2.04
C ALA A 174 21.87 -5.72 -1.75
N ALA A 175 21.82 -5.18 -0.54
CA ALA A 175 21.15 -3.92 -0.29
C ALA A 175 21.94 -2.81 -1.01
N ALA A 176 21.88 -2.81 -2.34
CA ALA A 176 22.15 -1.63 -3.13
C ALA A 176 21.03 -0.64 -2.82
N SER A 177 21.37 0.59 -2.44
CA SER A 177 20.40 1.60 -2.06
C SER A 177 19.51 1.94 -3.25
N ALA A 178 18.32 1.34 -3.32
CA ALA A 178 17.21 1.92 -4.05
C ALA A 178 16.99 3.31 -3.45
N ALA A 179 17.12 4.36 -4.27
CA ALA A 179 16.83 5.72 -3.82
C ALA A 179 15.36 5.75 -3.38
N ALA A 180 15.11 6.08 -2.11
CA ALA A 180 13.78 6.38 -1.65
C ALA A 180 13.27 7.60 -2.43
N VAL A 181 12.08 7.50 -3.02
CA VAL A 181 11.42 8.64 -3.65
C VAL A 181 10.79 9.49 -2.54
N ASP A 182 10.82 10.81 -2.67
CA ASP A 182 10.21 11.70 -1.68
C ASP A 182 8.68 11.58 -1.71
N GLU A 183 8.14 10.75 -0.82
CA GLU A 183 6.70 10.53 -0.60
C GLU A 183 6.02 11.72 0.09
N SER A 184 6.81 12.59 0.72
CA SER A 184 6.34 13.76 1.46
C SER A 184 6.14 14.99 0.58
N GLY A 185 6.74 14.98 -0.62
CA GLY A 185 6.55 16.00 -1.64
C GLY A 185 5.10 16.15 -2.06
N SER A 186 4.70 17.37 -2.38
CA SER A 186 3.40 17.65 -3.00
C SER A 186 3.32 17.03 -4.40
N VAL A 187 2.10 16.91 -4.90
CA VAL A 187 1.88 16.63 -6.31
C VAL A 187 2.55 17.72 -7.16
N PRO A 188 3.29 17.37 -8.23
CA PRO A 188 3.95 18.35 -9.07
C PRO A 188 2.93 19.19 -9.84
N GLU A 189 3.19 20.49 -9.89
CA GLU A 189 2.46 21.46 -10.69
C GLU A 189 3.43 22.12 -11.66
N SER A 190 3.05 22.25 -12.94
CA SER A 190 3.90 22.88 -13.96
C SER A 190 3.08 23.67 -14.98
N THR A 191 3.69 24.70 -15.57
CA THR A 191 3.20 25.39 -16.78
C THR A 191 3.89 24.89 -18.06
N ASP A 192 4.84 23.95 -17.93
CA ASP A 192 5.53 23.31 -19.04
C ASP A 192 5.01 21.88 -19.24
N LEU A 193 4.36 21.63 -20.38
CA LEU A 193 3.82 20.32 -20.73
C LEU A 193 4.90 19.24 -20.83
N SER A 194 6.13 19.61 -21.21
CA SER A 194 7.23 18.66 -21.38
C SER A 194 7.66 18.03 -20.05
N GLU A 195 7.48 18.74 -18.93
CA GLU A 195 7.77 18.20 -17.59
C GLU A 195 6.78 17.10 -17.17
N LEU A 196 5.56 17.12 -17.72
CA LEU A 196 4.47 16.23 -17.33
C LEU A 196 4.28 15.04 -18.28
N TRP A 197 4.41 15.28 -19.59
CA TRP A 197 4.19 14.29 -20.64
C TRP A 197 5.42 14.03 -21.55
N GLY A 198 6.52 14.74 -21.33
CA GLY A 198 7.65 14.79 -22.27
C GLY A 198 7.34 15.61 -23.52
N ASP A 199 8.29 15.70 -24.44
CA ASP A 199 8.09 16.34 -25.74
C ASP A 199 7.11 15.51 -26.60
N SER A 200 5.82 15.87 -26.58
CA SER A 200 4.77 15.15 -27.32
C SER A 200 3.77 16.10 -27.99
N ASP A 201 3.92 16.26 -29.31
CA ASP A 201 2.94 16.96 -30.17
C ASP A 201 1.53 16.37 -30.07
N GLU A 202 1.40 15.11 -29.70
CA GLU A 202 0.12 14.43 -29.55
C GLU A 202 -0.64 14.91 -28.32
N GLU A 203 0.05 15.14 -27.20
CA GLU A 203 -0.58 15.63 -25.98
C GLU A 203 -0.97 17.10 -26.13
N VAL A 204 -0.15 17.92 -26.80
CA VAL A 204 -0.53 19.31 -27.13
C VAL A 204 -1.85 19.33 -27.90
N LYS A 205 -1.96 18.53 -28.98
CA LYS A 205 -3.20 18.43 -29.77
C LYS A 205 -4.38 17.91 -28.96
N ARG A 206 -4.14 16.99 -28.02
CA ARG A 206 -5.18 16.46 -27.13
C ARG A 206 -5.72 17.56 -26.21
N LEU A 207 -4.84 18.33 -25.56
CA LEU A 207 -5.25 19.41 -24.67
C LEU A 207 -5.94 20.54 -25.44
N ASP A 208 -5.47 20.90 -26.63
CA ASP A 208 -6.14 21.88 -27.50
C ASP A 208 -7.57 21.43 -27.87
N ALA A 209 -7.73 20.15 -28.22
CA ALA A 209 -9.04 19.58 -28.52
C ALA A 209 -9.95 19.55 -27.28
N MET A 210 -9.40 19.23 -26.10
CA MET A 210 -10.12 19.29 -24.83
C MET A 210 -10.53 20.72 -24.48
N THR A 211 -9.66 21.72 -24.65
CA THR A 211 -9.98 23.14 -24.46
C THR A 211 -11.15 23.56 -25.35
N ALA A 212 -11.08 23.26 -26.65
CA ALA A 212 -12.14 23.58 -27.59
C ALA A 212 -13.48 22.91 -27.21
N ALA A 213 -13.45 21.64 -26.82
CA ALA A 213 -14.63 20.91 -26.36
C ALA A 213 -15.19 21.47 -25.04
N PHE A 214 -14.30 21.82 -24.10
CA PHE A 214 -14.65 22.43 -22.82
C PHE A 214 -15.34 23.78 -23.02
N THR A 215 -14.77 24.65 -23.86
CA THR A 215 -15.36 25.96 -24.20
C THR A 215 -16.68 25.83 -24.93
N ALA A 216 -16.80 24.89 -25.86
CA ALA A 216 -18.07 24.64 -26.55
C ALA A 216 -19.18 24.17 -25.59
N ARG A 217 -18.82 23.41 -24.56
CA ARG A 217 -19.79 22.83 -23.61
C ARG A 217 -20.17 23.77 -22.48
N PHE A 218 -19.19 24.48 -21.92
CA PHE A 218 -19.34 25.26 -20.70
C PHE A 218 -19.28 26.78 -20.91
N GLY A 219 -18.93 27.25 -22.10
CA GLY A 219 -18.84 28.67 -22.44
C GLY A 219 -17.68 29.42 -21.77
N ALA A 220 -16.71 28.69 -21.21
CA ALA A 220 -15.50 29.23 -20.58
C ALA A 220 -14.28 28.36 -20.96
N GLU A 221 -13.07 28.87 -20.79
CA GLU A 221 -11.84 28.07 -20.94
C GLU A 221 -11.49 27.35 -19.62
N PRO A 222 -10.81 26.19 -19.67
CA PRO A 222 -10.31 25.54 -18.46
C PRO A 222 -9.20 26.38 -17.82
N GLU A 223 -9.20 26.46 -16.48
CA GLU A 223 -8.18 27.15 -15.69
C GLU A 223 -6.91 26.29 -15.51
N PHE A 224 -7.08 24.97 -15.44
CA PHE A 224 -5.99 24.01 -15.29
C PHE A 224 -6.43 22.63 -15.77
N PHE A 225 -5.44 21.75 -15.93
CA PHE A 225 -5.64 20.34 -16.21
C PHE A 225 -5.02 19.48 -15.11
N VAL A 226 -5.65 18.35 -14.83
CA VAL A 226 -5.09 17.31 -13.96
C VAL A 226 -4.83 16.06 -14.78
N ARG A 227 -3.66 15.47 -14.59
CA ARG A 227 -3.28 14.17 -15.15
C ARG A 227 -3.30 13.11 -14.05
N ALA A 228 -3.89 11.96 -14.33
CA ALA A 228 -3.80 10.78 -13.48
C ALA A 228 -3.56 9.52 -14.34
N PRO A 229 -2.37 8.90 -14.28
CA PRO A 229 -2.06 7.75 -15.11
C PRO A 229 -2.73 6.46 -14.65
N GLY A 230 -3.00 5.58 -15.61
CA GLY A 230 -3.23 4.16 -15.32
C GLY A 230 -1.93 3.50 -14.86
N ARG A 231 -1.97 2.19 -14.62
CA ARG A 231 -0.79 1.45 -14.15
C ARG A 231 -0.79 0.02 -14.64
N VAL A 232 0.41 -0.55 -14.68
CA VAL A 232 0.61 -1.99 -14.82
C VAL A 232 1.36 -2.52 -13.61
N ASN A 233 0.93 -3.68 -13.13
CA ASN A 233 1.63 -4.39 -12.07
C ASN A 233 2.57 -5.42 -12.71
N VAL A 234 3.89 -5.21 -12.60
CA VAL A 234 4.88 -6.11 -13.21
C VAL A 234 4.87 -7.46 -12.49
N ILE A 235 4.75 -7.45 -11.17
CA ILE A 235 4.64 -8.65 -10.32
C ILE A 235 4.12 -8.28 -8.93
N GLY A 236 3.42 -9.20 -8.25
CA GLY A 236 2.82 -8.93 -6.94
C GLY A 236 1.30 -8.77 -6.99
N GLU A 237 0.57 -9.68 -7.63
CA GLU A 237 -0.90 -9.57 -7.68
C GLU A 237 -1.56 -10.01 -6.38
N HIS A 238 -2.67 -9.37 -6.00
CA HIS A 238 -3.51 -9.83 -4.89
C HIS A 238 -2.82 -9.98 -3.52
N ILE A 239 -1.74 -9.23 -3.32
CA ILE A 239 -0.99 -9.19 -2.05
C ILE A 239 -0.93 -7.80 -1.41
N ASP A 240 -1.40 -6.77 -2.10
CA ASP A 240 -1.40 -5.38 -1.62
C ASP A 240 -2.33 -5.18 -0.42
N TYR A 241 -3.54 -5.74 -0.45
CA TYR A 241 -4.44 -5.80 0.71
C TYR A 241 -3.99 -6.78 1.80
N HIS A 242 -2.93 -7.54 1.56
CA HIS A 242 -2.21 -8.31 2.60
C HIS A 242 -0.99 -7.56 3.15
N ASN A 243 -0.87 -6.26 2.83
CA ASN A 243 0.19 -5.36 3.24
C ASN A 243 1.60 -5.75 2.76
N PHE A 244 1.73 -6.74 1.86
CA PHE A 244 2.99 -7.08 1.21
C PHE A 244 3.31 -6.11 0.08
N SER A 245 4.59 -5.99 -0.22
CA SER A 245 5.07 -5.09 -1.26
C SER A 245 4.68 -5.60 -2.66
N VAL A 246 4.45 -4.68 -3.58
CA VAL A 246 4.12 -4.95 -4.99
C VAL A 246 5.05 -4.15 -5.91
N LEU A 247 5.13 -4.51 -7.19
CA LEU A 247 6.06 -3.88 -8.14
C LEU A 247 5.36 -3.37 -9.42
N PRO A 248 4.59 -2.28 -9.33
CA PRO A 248 3.98 -1.65 -10.50
C PRO A 248 4.84 -0.54 -11.12
N PHE A 249 4.42 -0.08 -12.30
CA PHE A 249 4.78 1.24 -12.84
C PHE A 249 3.56 1.97 -13.41
N ALA A 250 3.61 3.31 -13.42
CA ALA A 250 2.57 4.15 -14.01
C ALA A 250 2.69 4.13 -15.54
N LEU A 251 1.55 4.03 -16.23
CA LEU A 251 1.49 4.01 -17.69
C LEU A 251 1.54 5.43 -18.27
N ARG A 252 1.91 5.54 -19.54
CA ARG A 252 1.72 6.78 -20.31
C ARG A 252 0.24 7.06 -20.53
N GLN A 253 -0.58 6.02 -20.72
CA GLN A 253 -2.03 6.13 -20.78
C GLN A 253 -2.57 6.68 -19.45
N ASP A 254 -3.36 7.73 -19.54
CA ASP A 254 -3.86 8.48 -18.39
C ASP A 254 -5.30 8.96 -18.61
N ILE A 255 -5.86 9.52 -17.54
CA ILE A 255 -7.09 10.29 -17.53
C ILE A 255 -6.71 11.74 -17.28
N VAL A 256 -7.21 12.62 -18.14
CA VAL A 256 -7.01 14.06 -18.06
C VAL A 256 -8.33 14.73 -17.72
N PHE A 257 -8.27 15.68 -16.80
CA PHE A 257 -9.41 16.48 -16.33
C PHE A 257 -9.14 17.94 -16.67
N ALA A 258 -9.91 18.52 -17.59
CA ALA A 258 -9.93 19.97 -17.80
C ALA A 258 -10.91 20.58 -16.81
N VAL A 259 -10.48 21.58 -16.04
CA VAL A 259 -11.26 22.10 -14.91
C VAL A 259 -11.34 23.62 -14.96
N ALA A 260 -12.54 24.16 -14.73
CA ALA A 260 -12.75 25.57 -14.37
C ALA A 260 -13.59 25.66 -13.09
N THR A 261 -13.35 26.71 -12.31
CA THR A 261 -14.07 26.97 -11.07
C THR A 261 -15.15 28.02 -11.30
N ASP A 262 -16.30 27.85 -10.65
CA ASP A 262 -17.36 28.85 -10.64
C ASP A 262 -17.73 29.15 -9.18
N VAL A 263 -17.15 30.23 -8.66
CA VAL A 263 -17.36 30.68 -7.28
C VAL A 263 -18.80 31.20 -7.02
N SER A 264 -19.62 31.35 -8.07
CA SER A 264 -21.02 31.78 -7.93
C SER A 264 -21.98 30.62 -7.67
N THR A 265 -21.52 29.38 -7.84
CA THR A 265 -22.30 28.16 -7.59
C THR A 265 -21.55 27.22 -6.65
N SER A 266 -22.22 26.14 -6.24
CA SER A 266 -21.61 25.04 -5.47
C SER A 266 -21.80 23.67 -6.15
N GLY A 267 -22.35 23.64 -7.36
CA GLY A 267 -22.60 22.42 -8.12
C GLY A 267 -21.36 21.94 -8.87
N VAL A 268 -21.23 20.62 -9.03
CA VAL A 268 -20.16 20.02 -9.83
C VAL A 268 -20.77 19.43 -11.09
N GLU A 269 -20.45 20.02 -12.24
CA GLU A 269 -20.81 19.52 -13.57
C GLU A 269 -19.64 18.71 -14.12
N VAL A 270 -19.87 17.43 -14.44
CA VAL A 270 -18.85 16.52 -14.95
C VAL A 270 -19.32 15.95 -16.28
N SER A 271 -18.52 16.15 -17.32
CA SER A 271 -18.74 15.65 -18.67
C SER A 271 -17.57 14.80 -19.14
N ASN A 272 -17.78 14.03 -20.20
CA ASN A 272 -16.74 13.22 -20.83
C ASN A 272 -16.60 13.60 -22.31
N THR A 273 -15.40 13.45 -22.87
CA THR A 273 -15.16 13.62 -24.32
C THR A 273 -15.80 12.50 -25.15
N SER A 274 -16.04 11.34 -24.54
CA SER A 274 -16.71 10.21 -25.16
C SER A 274 -18.21 10.19 -24.84
N ASP A 275 -19.04 10.11 -25.87
CA ASP A 275 -20.50 9.98 -25.76
C ASP A 275 -20.95 8.69 -25.05
N ALA A 276 -20.05 7.72 -24.86
CA ALA A 276 -20.33 6.51 -24.08
C ALA A 276 -20.56 6.81 -22.59
N PHE A 277 -20.09 7.96 -22.10
CA PHE A 277 -20.19 8.37 -20.70
C PHE A 277 -21.06 9.63 -20.58
N ALA A 278 -22.32 9.44 -20.23
CA ALA A 278 -23.29 10.53 -20.11
C ALA A 278 -22.93 11.54 -19.02
N ASP A 279 -23.29 12.80 -19.25
CA ASP A 279 -23.07 13.92 -18.33
C ASP A 279 -23.68 13.71 -16.93
N ALA A 280 -22.85 14.05 -15.94
CA ALA A 280 -23.06 14.18 -14.50
C ALA A 280 -23.38 15.60 -13.99
N THR A 281 -24.38 15.77 -13.11
CA THR A 281 -24.33 16.83 -12.09
C THR A 281 -24.27 16.17 -10.72
N LEU A 282 -23.22 16.43 -9.96
CA LEU A 282 -23.02 15.85 -8.64
C LEU A 282 -23.57 16.77 -7.54
N PRO A 283 -23.95 16.21 -6.38
CA PRO A 283 -24.36 17.00 -5.23
C PRO A 283 -23.26 17.98 -4.79
N ALA A 284 -23.67 19.20 -4.44
CA ALA A 284 -22.79 20.21 -3.85
C ALA A 284 -22.24 19.76 -2.49
N ASP A 285 -23.07 19.05 -1.72
CA ASP A 285 -22.70 18.52 -0.40
C ASP A 285 -21.62 17.43 -0.55
N PRO A 286 -20.39 17.67 -0.06
CA PRO A 286 -19.31 16.68 -0.14
C PRO A 286 -19.56 15.44 0.71
N ASN A 287 -20.50 15.47 1.64
CA ASN A 287 -20.87 14.31 2.45
C ASN A 287 -22.00 13.48 1.84
N ALA A 288 -22.55 13.89 0.69
CA ALA A 288 -23.59 13.13 0.01
C ALA A 288 -23.09 11.71 -0.29
N ALA A 289 -23.88 10.72 0.10
CA ALA A 289 -23.58 9.32 -0.19
C ALA A 289 -23.50 9.10 -1.71
N VAL A 290 -22.58 8.22 -2.11
CA VAL A 290 -22.53 7.73 -3.49
C VAL A 290 -23.62 6.69 -3.63
N ASP A 291 -24.68 7.00 -4.38
CA ASP A 291 -25.78 6.06 -4.60
C ASP A 291 -25.45 5.10 -5.76
N SER A 292 -24.91 3.94 -5.40
CA SER A 292 -24.57 2.87 -6.33
C SER A 292 -25.60 1.72 -6.33
N ALA A 293 -26.81 1.94 -5.81
CA ALA A 293 -27.85 0.90 -5.73
C ALA A 293 -28.23 0.32 -7.11
N ASP A 294 -28.26 1.17 -8.14
CA ASP A 294 -28.51 0.79 -9.54
C ASP A 294 -27.22 0.45 -10.32
N GLY A 295 -26.17 0.08 -9.60
CA GLY A 295 -24.84 -0.21 -10.15
C GLY A 295 -23.88 0.98 -10.13
N VAL A 296 -22.59 0.69 -10.26
CA VAL A 296 -21.53 1.68 -10.23
C VAL A 296 -21.41 2.34 -11.61
N LYS A 297 -21.59 3.67 -11.66
CA LYS A 297 -21.45 4.48 -12.88
C LYS A 297 -20.13 5.26 -12.84
N TRP A 298 -19.67 5.73 -14.00
CA TRP A 298 -18.38 6.41 -14.11
C TRP A 298 -18.27 7.66 -13.20
N GLN A 299 -19.35 8.43 -13.07
CA GLN A 299 -19.39 9.63 -12.24
C GLN A 299 -19.30 9.33 -10.73
N HIS A 300 -19.59 8.09 -10.30
CA HIS A 300 -19.43 7.69 -8.89
C HIS A 300 -17.97 7.70 -8.46
N TYR A 301 -17.03 7.38 -9.36
CA TYR A 301 -15.60 7.51 -9.11
C TYR A 301 -15.19 8.98 -8.94
N PHE A 302 -15.79 9.89 -9.72
CA PHE A 302 -15.56 11.33 -9.53
C PHE A 302 -16.08 11.78 -8.16
N GLN A 303 -17.32 11.43 -7.82
CA GLN A 303 -17.94 11.78 -6.54
C GLN A 303 -17.13 11.22 -5.36
N ALA A 304 -16.58 10.01 -5.48
CA ALA A 304 -15.68 9.44 -4.49
C ALA A 304 -14.43 10.31 -4.28
N GLY A 305 -13.74 10.69 -5.36
CA GLY A 305 -12.59 11.59 -5.28
C GLY A 305 -12.93 12.98 -4.70
N TYR A 306 -14.09 13.54 -5.08
CA TYR A 306 -14.61 14.79 -4.52
C TYR A 306 -14.80 14.69 -3.01
N LYS A 307 -15.53 13.67 -2.53
CA LYS A 307 -15.70 13.39 -1.09
C LYS A 307 -14.35 13.21 -0.37
N ALA A 308 -13.41 12.48 -0.99
CA ALA A 308 -12.07 12.23 -0.44
C ALA A 308 -11.30 13.53 -0.18
N ALA A 309 -11.36 14.47 -1.13
CA ALA A 309 -10.69 15.76 -1.01
C ALA A 309 -11.23 16.56 0.18
N PHE A 310 -12.55 16.67 0.33
CA PHE A 310 -13.16 17.39 1.45
C PHE A 310 -12.85 16.76 2.82
N GLY A 311 -12.81 15.43 2.89
CA GLY A 311 -12.36 14.72 4.09
C GLY A 311 -10.92 15.08 4.52
N LYS A 312 -10.11 15.67 3.63
CA LYS A 312 -8.74 16.14 3.91
C LYS A 312 -8.63 17.66 4.08
N MET A 313 -9.55 18.45 3.51
CA MET A 313 -9.57 19.92 3.62
C MET A 313 -10.21 20.41 4.94
N GLY A 314 -10.95 19.55 5.64
CA GLY A 314 -11.62 19.85 6.91
C GLY A 314 -12.95 20.60 6.75
N ASP A 315 -13.81 20.52 7.78
CA ASP A 315 -15.23 20.91 7.73
C ASP A 315 -15.50 22.41 7.45
N ALA A 316 -14.48 23.27 7.58
CA ALA A 316 -14.62 24.71 7.37
C ALA A 316 -14.54 25.13 5.89
N THR A 317 -14.14 24.23 5.00
CA THR A 317 -13.95 24.53 3.57
C THR A 317 -15.29 24.47 2.85
N ALA A 318 -15.79 25.62 2.39
CA ALA A 318 -17.03 25.69 1.63
C ALA A 318 -16.86 25.15 0.19
N PRO A 319 -17.79 24.32 -0.31
CA PRO A 319 -17.78 23.88 -1.69
C PRO A 319 -17.84 25.02 -2.70
N ARG A 320 -17.01 24.92 -3.74
CA ARG A 320 -17.02 25.79 -4.92
C ARG A 320 -17.59 25.04 -6.12
N GLY A 321 -18.28 25.76 -7.00
CA GLY A 321 -18.73 25.21 -8.26
C GLY A 321 -17.54 24.76 -9.11
N MET A 322 -17.69 23.62 -9.78
CA MET A 322 -16.66 23.06 -10.66
C MET A 322 -17.30 22.60 -11.95
N ARG A 323 -16.66 22.93 -13.08
CA ARG A 323 -16.97 22.35 -14.38
C ARG A 323 -15.79 21.52 -14.82
N VAL A 324 -16.04 20.25 -15.15
CA VAL A 324 -15.01 19.28 -15.42
C VAL A 324 -15.30 18.55 -16.73
N LEU A 325 -14.35 18.55 -17.66
CA LEU A 325 -14.37 17.67 -18.83
C LEU A 325 -13.28 16.62 -18.68
N VAL A 326 -13.67 15.35 -18.76
CA VAL A 326 -12.79 14.20 -18.59
C VAL A 326 -12.49 13.55 -19.94
N ASP A 327 -11.22 13.26 -20.19
CA ASP A 327 -10.74 12.48 -21.34
C ASP A 327 -9.85 11.35 -20.87
N GLY A 328 -10.23 10.10 -21.15
CA GLY A 328 -9.53 8.90 -20.68
C GLY A 328 -8.97 8.07 -21.82
N ARG A 329 -7.65 7.80 -21.79
CA ARG A 329 -6.97 6.86 -22.71
C ARG A 329 -6.55 5.55 -22.06
N VAL A 330 -6.77 5.40 -20.75
CA VAL A 330 -6.60 4.13 -20.04
C VAL A 330 -7.74 3.19 -20.45
N PRO A 331 -7.45 1.97 -20.97
CA PRO A 331 -8.47 1.00 -21.34
C PRO A 331 -9.45 0.72 -20.18
N PRO A 332 -10.74 1.10 -20.32
CA PRO A 332 -11.74 0.87 -19.28
C PRO A 332 -11.91 -0.64 -19.04
N GLY A 333 -12.00 -1.05 -17.77
CA GLY A 333 -12.17 -2.48 -17.42
C GLY A 333 -10.97 -3.36 -17.80
N GLY A 334 -9.86 -2.80 -18.28
CA GLY A 334 -8.68 -3.53 -18.72
C GLY A 334 -7.78 -4.02 -17.59
N GLY A 335 -8.19 -3.93 -16.32
CA GLY A 335 -7.31 -4.28 -15.20
C GLY A 335 -6.11 -3.33 -14.99
N VAL A 336 -6.01 -2.24 -15.75
CA VAL A 336 -4.91 -1.24 -15.71
C VAL A 336 -5.28 0.06 -14.95
N SER A 337 -6.23 -0.05 -14.01
CA SER A 337 -6.61 0.99 -13.02
C SER A 337 -7.21 2.29 -13.57
N SER A 338 -8.08 2.22 -14.57
CA SER A 338 -8.88 3.39 -14.96
C SER A 338 -9.72 3.95 -13.81
N SER A 339 -10.24 3.09 -12.92
CA SER A 339 -11.04 3.51 -11.74
C SER A 339 -10.23 4.31 -10.73
N SER A 340 -9.01 3.85 -10.41
CA SER A 340 -8.15 4.51 -9.45
C SER A 340 -7.53 5.78 -10.02
N ALA A 341 -7.19 5.80 -11.31
CA ALA A 341 -6.81 7.04 -12.01
C ALA A 341 -7.95 8.07 -11.93
N MET A 342 -9.20 7.62 -12.11
CA MET A 342 -10.37 8.48 -11.99
C MET A 342 -10.50 9.06 -10.57
N SER A 343 -10.40 8.21 -9.54
CA SER A 343 -10.51 8.63 -8.13
C SER A 343 -9.37 9.57 -7.69
N VAL A 344 -8.12 9.25 -8.06
CA VAL A 344 -6.94 10.09 -7.74
C VAL A 344 -7.02 11.43 -8.45
N GLY A 345 -7.32 11.43 -9.76
CA GLY A 345 -7.44 12.65 -10.55
C GLY A 345 -8.60 13.54 -10.08
N SER A 346 -9.73 12.95 -9.71
CA SER A 346 -10.89 13.71 -9.19
C SER A 346 -10.61 14.33 -7.82
N CYS A 347 -9.91 13.60 -6.93
CA CYS A 347 -9.47 14.12 -5.64
C CYS A 347 -8.49 15.29 -5.84
N LEU A 348 -7.50 15.12 -6.71
CA LEU A 348 -6.51 16.15 -7.02
C LEU A 348 -7.13 17.39 -7.68
N ALA A 349 -8.05 17.21 -8.64
CA ALA A 349 -8.79 18.30 -9.27
C ALA A 349 -9.59 19.10 -8.24
N THR A 350 -10.25 18.41 -7.31
CA THR A 350 -11.03 19.04 -6.23
C THR A 350 -10.12 19.81 -5.28
N LEU A 351 -8.99 19.23 -4.85
CA LEU A 351 -8.01 19.91 -4.00
C LEU A 351 -7.48 21.20 -4.67
N LYS A 352 -7.10 21.11 -5.94
CA LYS A 352 -6.60 22.26 -6.71
C LYS A 352 -7.64 23.35 -6.86
N ALA A 353 -8.89 23.01 -7.21
CA ALA A 353 -10.00 23.95 -7.34
C ALA A 353 -10.31 24.72 -6.04
N HIS A 354 -9.97 24.13 -4.89
CA HIS A 354 -10.17 24.75 -3.57
C HIS A 354 -8.89 25.36 -3.00
N GLY A 355 -7.76 25.34 -3.72
CA GLY A 355 -6.50 25.92 -3.27
C GLY A 355 -5.80 25.12 -2.16
N HIS A 356 -6.04 23.81 -2.10
CA HIS A 356 -5.42 22.90 -1.14
C HIS A 356 -4.43 21.96 -1.84
N THR A 357 -3.42 21.51 -1.08
CA THR A 357 -2.41 20.55 -1.54
C THR A 357 -2.26 19.42 -0.54
N LEU A 358 -2.01 18.21 -1.04
CA LEU A 358 -1.63 17.06 -0.22
C LEU A 358 -0.27 16.53 -0.67
N SER A 359 0.40 15.79 0.22
CA SER A 359 1.50 14.95 -0.23
C SER A 359 0.98 13.84 -1.14
N ARG A 360 1.85 13.30 -2.01
CA ARG A 360 1.46 12.21 -2.92
C ARG A 360 0.93 10.98 -2.18
N ALA A 361 1.53 10.64 -1.04
CA ALA A 361 1.07 9.55 -0.18
C ALA A 361 -0.33 9.83 0.41
N GLN A 362 -0.58 11.04 0.90
CA GLN A 362 -1.89 11.44 1.43
C GLN A 362 -2.98 11.43 0.37
N LEU A 363 -2.66 11.85 -0.86
CA LEU A 363 -3.56 11.77 -2.01
C LEU A 363 -3.93 10.32 -2.33
N ALA A 364 -2.93 9.42 -2.41
CA ALA A 364 -3.14 8.01 -2.67
C ALA A 364 -4.03 7.35 -1.60
N GLU A 365 -3.76 7.59 -0.32
CA GLU A 365 -4.56 7.06 0.79
C GLU A 365 -6.00 7.59 0.80
N ALA A 366 -6.19 8.88 0.48
CA ALA A 366 -7.52 9.49 0.42
C ALA A 366 -8.35 8.86 -0.71
N ALA A 367 -7.76 8.75 -1.90
CA ALA A 367 -8.42 8.17 -3.07
C ALA A 367 -8.75 6.68 -2.85
N GLN A 368 -7.84 5.91 -2.23
CA GLN A 368 -8.05 4.49 -1.97
C GLN A 368 -9.27 4.24 -1.07
N LYS A 369 -9.38 4.99 0.03
CA LYS A 369 -10.50 4.85 0.97
C LYS A 369 -11.82 5.21 0.32
N ALA A 370 -11.86 6.32 -0.41
CA ALA A 370 -13.09 6.78 -1.03
C ALA A 370 -13.55 5.87 -2.18
N GLU A 371 -12.62 5.34 -2.99
CA GLU A 371 -12.94 4.36 -4.03
C GLU A 371 -13.56 3.11 -3.41
N ALA A 372 -12.96 2.57 -2.34
CA ALA A 372 -13.47 1.39 -1.65
C ALA A 372 -14.89 1.61 -1.08
N GLU A 373 -15.16 2.77 -0.47
CA GLU A 373 -16.48 3.14 0.04
C GLU A 373 -17.53 3.28 -1.06
N ALA A 374 -17.18 3.92 -2.19
CA ALA A 374 -18.11 4.21 -3.27
C ALA A 374 -18.49 2.98 -4.10
N VAL A 375 -17.53 2.06 -4.28
CA VAL A 375 -17.64 0.93 -5.21
C VAL A 375 -17.96 -0.38 -4.49
N GLY A 376 -17.76 -0.44 -3.17
CA GLY A 376 -18.01 -1.64 -2.37
C GLY A 376 -16.95 -2.73 -2.53
N THR A 377 -15.72 -2.34 -2.89
CA THR A 377 -14.59 -3.28 -3.08
C THR A 377 -13.59 -3.19 -1.94
N MET A 378 -13.11 -4.35 -1.48
CA MET A 378 -12.07 -4.45 -0.45
C MET A 378 -10.66 -4.30 -1.03
N SER A 379 -10.45 -3.32 -1.92
CA SER A 379 -9.19 -3.16 -2.64
C SER A 379 -8.07 -2.63 -1.75
N GLY A 380 -6.83 -3.07 -2.03
CA GLY A 380 -5.63 -2.51 -1.44
C GLY A 380 -5.30 -1.12 -2.01
N GLY A 381 -4.05 -0.68 -1.80
CA GLY A 381 -3.59 0.67 -2.14
C GLY A 381 -2.62 0.77 -3.30
N MET A 382 -2.35 -0.33 -4.02
CA MET A 382 -1.34 -0.34 -5.09
C MET A 382 -1.65 0.69 -6.18
N ASP A 383 -2.87 0.66 -6.69
CA ASP A 383 -3.30 1.38 -7.88
C ASP A 383 -3.17 2.90 -7.66
N GLN A 384 -3.65 3.39 -6.52
CA GLN A 384 -3.63 4.79 -6.14
C GLN A 384 -2.22 5.26 -5.80
N ALA A 385 -1.42 4.41 -5.13
CA ALA A 385 -0.05 4.72 -4.78
C ALA A 385 0.82 4.95 -6.02
N ILE A 386 0.78 4.03 -6.98
CA ILE A 386 1.57 4.18 -8.21
C ILE A 386 1.03 5.29 -9.12
N CYS A 387 -0.29 5.49 -9.16
CA CYS A 387 -0.89 6.62 -9.86
C CYS A 387 -0.36 7.96 -9.31
N ALA A 388 -0.24 8.12 -8.00
CA ALA A 388 0.23 9.36 -7.39
C ALA A 388 1.77 9.51 -7.40
N MET A 389 2.52 8.42 -7.29
CA MET A 389 3.96 8.43 -7.00
C MET A 389 4.85 7.85 -8.11
N GLY A 390 4.30 7.50 -9.27
CA GLY A 390 5.08 7.04 -10.42
C GLY A 390 6.18 8.03 -10.82
N VAL A 391 7.33 7.51 -11.25
CA VAL A 391 8.44 8.30 -11.78
C VAL A 391 8.80 7.77 -13.16
N ALA A 392 9.00 8.68 -14.10
CA ALA A 392 9.37 8.33 -15.46
C ALA A 392 10.66 7.50 -15.49
N GLY A 393 10.67 6.44 -16.28
CA GLY A 393 11.79 5.51 -16.44
C GLY A 393 11.99 4.51 -15.29
N GLN A 394 11.18 4.55 -14.23
CA GLN A 394 11.34 3.67 -13.07
C GLN A 394 10.07 2.91 -12.69
N ALA A 395 10.20 1.60 -12.51
CA ALA A 395 9.20 0.85 -11.76
C ALA A 395 9.38 1.08 -10.26
N MET A 396 8.32 0.87 -9.48
CA MET A 396 8.32 1.18 -8.06
C MET A 396 7.97 -0.06 -7.26
N ARG A 397 8.79 -0.38 -6.26
CA ARG A 397 8.37 -1.27 -5.18
C ARG A 397 7.56 -0.49 -4.16
N VAL A 398 6.25 -0.69 -4.16
CA VAL A 398 5.30 -0.04 -3.24
C VAL A 398 5.12 -0.90 -1.99
N ASN A 399 5.20 -0.31 -0.81
CA ASN A 399 4.96 -0.93 0.50
C ASN A 399 3.75 -0.25 1.16
N PHE A 400 2.96 -0.94 2.01
CA PHE A 400 1.67 -0.41 2.51
C PHE A 400 1.57 -0.20 4.03
N SER A 401 2.67 -0.33 4.78
CA SER A 401 2.66 -0.14 6.25
C SER A 401 4.08 0.09 6.79
N PRO A 402 4.59 1.35 6.78
CA PRO A 402 3.96 2.55 6.19
C PRO A 402 3.91 2.53 4.65
N LEU A 403 3.11 3.42 4.06
CA LEU A 403 3.07 3.59 2.61
C LEU A 403 4.39 4.20 2.13
N THR A 404 5.20 3.42 1.43
CA THR A 404 6.48 3.88 0.88
C THR A 404 6.74 3.35 -0.53
N VAL A 405 7.54 4.06 -1.32
CA VAL A 405 7.91 3.68 -2.69
C VAL A 405 9.42 3.73 -2.88
N ALA A 406 9.97 2.68 -3.48
CA ALA A 406 11.39 2.59 -3.81
C ALA A 406 11.56 2.27 -5.29
N ALA A 407 12.43 3.02 -5.98
CA ALA A 407 12.71 2.78 -7.38
C ALA A 407 13.35 1.39 -7.61
N VAL A 408 12.88 0.69 -8.63
CA VAL A 408 13.46 -0.56 -9.13
C VAL A 408 13.91 -0.34 -10.58
N ASN A 409 15.22 -0.47 -10.80
CA ASN A 409 15.84 -0.30 -12.11
C ASN A 409 15.70 -1.59 -12.92
N ILE A 410 14.69 -1.63 -13.79
CA ILE A 410 14.50 -2.74 -14.73
C ILE A 410 15.61 -2.68 -15.79
N PRO A 411 16.16 -3.82 -16.27
CA PRO A 411 17.16 -3.84 -17.32
C PRO A 411 16.75 -3.04 -18.56
N SER A 412 17.62 -2.14 -19.03
CA SER A 412 17.34 -1.33 -20.23
C SER A 412 17.30 -2.15 -21.53
N SER A 413 17.73 -3.40 -21.48
CA SER A 413 17.63 -4.38 -22.56
C SER A 413 16.21 -4.92 -22.74
N VAL A 414 15.28 -4.63 -21.83
CA VAL A 414 13.87 -5.06 -21.93
C VAL A 414 12.91 -3.88 -21.97
N SER A 415 11.72 -4.16 -22.46
CA SER A 415 10.57 -3.27 -22.53
C SER A 415 9.30 -4.06 -22.24
N PHE A 416 8.16 -3.38 -22.09
CA PHE A 416 6.88 -4.03 -21.80
C PHE A 416 5.86 -3.80 -22.90
N VAL A 417 5.11 -4.85 -23.23
CA VAL A 417 3.89 -4.79 -24.02
C VAL A 417 2.71 -5.08 -23.11
N VAL A 418 1.73 -4.18 -23.09
CA VAL A 418 0.46 -4.37 -22.40
C VAL A 418 -0.59 -4.73 -23.44
N ALA A 419 -1.38 -5.77 -23.19
CA ALA A 419 -2.38 -6.24 -24.14
C ALA A 419 -3.66 -6.71 -23.42
N ASN A 420 -4.81 -6.20 -23.84
CA ASN A 420 -6.13 -6.47 -23.26
C ASN A 420 -6.77 -7.70 -23.93
N CYS A 421 -7.18 -8.69 -23.14
CA CYS A 421 -7.86 -9.89 -23.65
C CYS A 421 -9.31 -9.63 -24.13
N LEU A 422 -9.81 -8.40 -23.97
CA LEU A 422 -11.14 -7.92 -24.36
C LEU A 422 -12.31 -8.47 -23.52
N GLU A 423 -12.01 -9.25 -22.48
CA GLU A 423 -12.95 -9.59 -21.43
C GLU A 423 -12.92 -8.52 -20.34
N SER A 424 -14.08 -8.04 -19.89
CA SER A 424 -14.13 -7.00 -18.85
C SER A 424 -13.68 -7.54 -17.49
N SER A 425 -12.70 -6.87 -16.86
CA SER A 425 -12.25 -7.12 -15.49
C SER A 425 -12.81 -6.04 -14.56
N GLU A 426 -14.09 -6.14 -14.22
CA GLU A 426 -14.74 -5.23 -13.28
C GLU A 426 -14.75 -5.80 -11.86
N LYS A 427 -13.96 -5.19 -10.96
CA LYS A 427 -13.87 -5.58 -9.53
C LYS A 427 -15.22 -5.52 -8.81
N ALA A 428 -16.10 -4.62 -9.26
CA ALA A 428 -17.39 -4.32 -8.64
C ALA A 428 -18.51 -5.28 -9.06
N VAL A 429 -18.30 -6.14 -10.05
CA VAL A 429 -19.31 -7.08 -10.54
C VAL A 429 -19.18 -8.43 -9.84
N GLY A 430 -20.20 -8.80 -9.05
CA GLY A 430 -20.19 -10.00 -8.20
C GLY A 430 -18.99 -10.05 -7.25
N PRO A 431 -18.66 -8.96 -6.52
CA PRO A 431 -17.46 -8.89 -5.70
C PRO A 431 -17.46 -9.97 -4.62
N GLU A 432 -18.62 -10.32 -4.07
CA GLU A 432 -18.81 -11.37 -3.08
C GLU A 432 -18.48 -12.79 -3.59
N GLN A 433 -18.41 -12.96 -4.91
CA GLN A 433 -18.08 -14.22 -5.59
C GLN A 433 -16.65 -14.23 -6.15
N ARG A 434 -16.09 -13.05 -6.43
CA ARG A 434 -14.75 -12.86 -7.03
C ARG A 434 -13.81 -12.08 -6.12
N TYR A 435 -13.71 -10.76 -6.30
CA TYR A 435 -12.66 -9.94 -5.70
C TYR A 435 -12.73 -9.92 -4.16
N ASN A 436 -13.89 -9.57 -3.59
CA ASN A 436 -14.08 -9.56 -2.13
C ASN A 436 -14.00 -10.98 -1.55
N LYS A 437 -14.45 -12.02 -2.29
CA LYS A 437 -14.24 -13.42 -1.89
C LYS A 437 -12.77 -13.73 -1.64
N ARG A 438 -11.89 -13.34 -2.57
CA ARG A 438 -10.44 -13.57 -2.45
C ARG A 438 -9.82 -12.86 -1.24
N VAL A 439 -10.24 -11.62 -0.98
CA VAL A 439 -9.80 -10.86 0.20
C VAL A 439 -10.26 -11.57 1.49
N THR A 440 -11.53 -12.00 1.55
CA THR A 440 -12.06 -12.73 2.70
C THR A 440 -11.40 -14.10 2.89
N GLU A 441 -11.10 -14.83 1.82
CA GLU A 441 -10.34 -16.10 1.89
C GLU A 441 -8.95 -15.88 2.52
N GLY A 442 -8.23 -14.85 2.09
CA GLY A 442 -6.93 -14.52 2.68
C GLY A 442 -7.03 -14.10 4.16
N LEU A 443 -8.06 -13.34 4.52
CA LEU A 443 -8.34 -12.93 5.89
C LEU A 443 -8.69 -14.12 6.81
N LEU A 444 -9.55 -15.02 6.35
CA LEU A 444 -9.90 -16.25 7.08
C LEU A 444 -8.69 -17.16 7.23
N ALA A 445 -7.89 -17.33 6.18
CA ALA A 445 -6.64 -18.09 6.24
C ALA A 445 -5.67 -17.50 7.27
N THR A 446 -5.51 -16.16 7.27
CA THR A 446 -4.67 -15.43 8.24
C THR A 446 -5.08 -15.76 9.68
N LYS A 447 -6.36 -15.60 9.99
CA LYS A 447 -6.90 -15.82 11.33
C LYS A 447 -6.83 -17.28 11.75
N LEU A 448 -7.08 -18.21 10.84
CA LEU A 448 -7.06 -19.63 11.15
C LEU A 448 -5.64 -20.12 11.43
N ILE A 449 -4.66 -19.68 10.64
CA ILE A 449 -3.24 -19.98 10.91
C ILE A 449 -2.83 -19.37 12.26
N ALA A 450 -3.19 -18.12 12.54
CA ALA A 450 -2.90 -17.48 13.82
C ALA A 450 -3.48 -18.26 15.01
N LYS A 451 -4.75 -18.69 14.91
CA LYS A 451 -5.42 -19.47 15.95
C LYS A 451 -4.73 -20.82 16.16
N LYS A 452 -4.46 -21.56 15.09
CA LYS A 452 -3.83 -22.90 15.17
C LYS A 452 -2.37 -22.84 15.63
N ALA A 453 -1.67 -21.75 15.34
CA ALA A 453 -0.34 -21.48 15.87
C ALA A 453 -0.34 -21.07 17.35
N GLY A 454 -1.51 -20.94 18.00
CA GLY A 454 -1.63 -20.61 19.41
C GLY A 454 -1.29 -19.16 19.73
N LEU A 455 -1.44 -18.24 18.76
CA LEU A 455 -1.19 -16.82 18.99
C LEU A 455 -2.31 -16.19 19.83
N ASP A 456 -1.92 -15.44 20.86
CA ASP A 456 -2.83 -14.57 21.58
C ASP A 456 -3.39 -13.48 20.66
N GLN A 457 -4.63 -13.06 20.90
CA GLN A 457 -5.30 -12.03 20.10
C GLN A 457 -5.32 -12.31 18.58
N TRP A 458 -5.35 -13.59 18.17
CA TRP A 458 -5.40 -14.00 16.76
C TRP A 458 -6.52 -13.32 15.96
N LYS A 459 -7.62 -12.90 16.61
CA LYS A 459 -8.72 -12.14 16.00
C LYS A 459 -8.32 -10.74 15.54
N SER A 460 -7.31 -10.13 16.15
CA SER A 460 -6.81 -8.81 15.78
C SER A 460 -5.81 -8.87 14.61
N ILE A 461 -5.36 -10.06 14.23
CA ILE A 461 -4.47 -10.25 13.08
C ILE A 461 -5.33 -10.30 11.81
N ASN A 462 -5.19 -9.28 10.97
CA ASN A 462 -6.09 -9.02 9.84
C ASN A 462 -5.43 -9.18 8.46
N ASP A 463 -4.12 -9.38 8.39
CA ASP A 463 -3.41 -9.59 7.14
C ASP A 463 -2.20 -10.53 7.28
N MET A 464 -1.74 -11.07 6.17
CA MET A 464 -0.70 -12.09 6.13
C MET A 464 0.67 -11.54 6.51
N ARG A 465 0.94 -10.24 6.30
CA ARG A 465 2.18 -9.62 6.76
C ARG A 465 2.18 -9.45 8.28
N ALA A 466 1.05 -9.09 8.89
CA ALA A 466 0.89 -9.05 10.33
C ALA A 466 1.04 -10.45 10.95
N LEU A 467 0.46 -11.48 10.33
CA LEU A 467 0.66 -12.88 10.71
C LEU A 467 2.14 -13.29 10.64
N MET A 468 2.82 -12.99 9.54
CA MET A 468 4.25 -13.28 9.36
C MET A 468 5.09 -12.67 10.50
N ARG A 469 4.79 -11.41 10.87
CA ARG A 469 5.45 -10.74 12.01
C ARG A 469 5.10 -11.42 13.34
N ALA A 470 3.84 -11.77 13.57
CA ALA A 470 3.40 -12.41 14.81
C ALA A 470 4.01 -13.80 15.00
N LEU A 471 4.25 -14.52 13.90
CA LEU A 471 4.96 -15.80 13.87
C LEU A 471 6.50 -15.66 13.90
N ALA A 472 7.02 -14.43 13.91
CA ALA A 472 8.45 -14.12 13.87
C ALA A 472 9.20 -14.78 12.68
N LEU A 473 8.55 -14.84 11.52
CA LEU A 473 9.13 -15.38 10.29
C LEU A 473 10.05 -14.34 9.62
N ALA A 474 11.11 -14.80 8.95
CA ALA A 474 12.11 -13.91 8.35
C ALA A 474 11.64 -13.29 7.04
N GLY A 475 10.85 -14.02 6.25
CA GLY A 475 10.28 -13.54 5.01
C GLY A 475 8.99 -14.24 4.60
N PRO A 476 8.35 -13.76 3.52
CA PRO A 476 7.10 -14.34 3.02
C PRO A 476 7.28 -15.78 2.55
N GLY A 477 8.46 -16.17 2.06
CA GLY A 477 8.76 -17.57 1.71
C GLY A 477 8.60 -18.54 2.89
N ASP A 478 8.90 -18.11 4.12
CA ASP A 478 8.75 -18.95 5.32
C ASP A 478 7.27 -19.16 5.70
N LEU A 479 6.37 -18.27 5.25
CA LEU A 479 4.95 -18.37 5.53
C LEU A 479 4.33 -19.58 4.85
N ALA A 480 4.88 -20.03 3.72
CA ALA A 480 4.41 -21.22 3.00
C ALA A 480 4.43 -22.47 3.90
N GLY A 481 5.45 -22.64 4.75
CA GLY A 481 5.49 -23.75 5.71
C GLY A 481 4.35 -23.70 6.72
N SER A 482 4.00 -22.50 7.21
CA SER A 482 2.86 -22.31 8.11
C SER A 482 1.51 -22.54 7.42
N VAL A 483 1.37 -22.15 6.16
CA VAL A 483 0.16 -22.41 5.36
C VAL A 483 -0.11 -23.91 5.26
N GLU A 484 0.90 -24.66 4.85
CA GLU A 484 0.80 -26.10 4.60
C GLU A 484 0.57 -26.89 5.90
N ALA A 485 1.13 -26.43 7.02
CA ALA A 485 0.98 -27.08 8.32
C ALA A 485 -0.39 -26.86 8.98
N ASN A 486 -1.08 -25.74 8.69
CA ASN A 486 -2.27 -25.32 9.43
C ASN A 486 -3.58 -25.44 8.62
N LEU A 487 -3.50 -25.46 7.29
CA LEU A 487 -4.67 -25.45 6.42
C LEU A 487 -4.81 -26.77 5.64
N LYS A 488 -6.04 -27.29 5.54
CA LYS A 488 -6.32 -28.47 4.71
C LYS A 488 -6.25 -28.14 3.22
N GLU A 489 -6.06 -29.17 2.41
CA GLU A 489 -6.30 -29.08 0.97
C GLU A 489 -7.81 -29.04 0.68
N GLY A 490 -8.15 -28.31 -0.39
CA GLY A 490 -9.52 -28.14 -0.86
C GLY A 490 -10.36 -27.15 -0.04
N PRO A 491 -11.62 -26.96 -0.44
CA PRO A 491 -12.44 -25.89 0.07
C PRO A 491 -12.94 -26.17 1.48
N TYR A 492 -13.03 -25.11 2.27
CA TYR A 492 -13.76 -25.07 3.54
C TYR A 492 -15.20 -24.63 3.31
N THR A 493 -16.16 -25.30 3.93
CA THR A 493 -17.53 -24.77 4.06
C THR A 493 -17.64 -23.84 5.28
N VAL A 494 -18.67 -22.99 5.32
CA VAL A 494 -18.97 -22.17 6.51
C VAL A 494 -19.11 -23.06 7.76
N ALA A 495 -19.86 -24.16 7.66
CA ALA A 495 -20.08 -25.08 8.78
C ALA A 495 -18.78 -25.73 9.28
N GLU A 496 -17.86 -26.09 8.39
CA GLU A 496 -16.54 -26.61 8.77
C GLU A 496 -15.70 -25.55 9.50
N LEU A 497 -15.73 -24.29 9.04
CA LEU A 497 -14.97 -23.22 9.69
C LEU A 497 -15.52 -22.86 11.07
N GLU A 498 -16.83 -22.92 11.25
CA GLU A 498 -17.48 -22.63 12.54
C GLU A 498 -17.40 -23.80 13.53
N ASP A 499 -16.99 -25.00 13.08
CA ASP A 499 -16.78 -26.17 13.93
C ASP A 499 -15.66 -25.97 14.94
N ALA A 500 -15.74 -26.68 16.08
CA ALA A 500 -14.78 -26.62 17.17
C ALA A 500 -13.34 -26.98 16.74
N ALA A 501 -13.17 -27.80 15.70
CA ALA A 501 -11.86 -28.14 15.15
C ALA A 501 -11.16 -26.96 14.45
N GLU A 502 -11.92 -25.96 13.99
CA GLU A 502 -11.42 -24.79 13.28
C GLU A 502 -11.61 -23.52 14.14
N PHE A 503 -12.60 -22.65 13.89
CA PHE A 503 -12.83 -21.45 14.71
C PHE A 503 -13.69 -21.70 15.95
N GLY A 504 -14.61 -22.66 15.93
CA GLY A 504 -15.49 -22.95 17.08
C GLY A 504 -16.44 -21.81 17.45
N GLU A 505 -16.66 -20.85 16.55
CA GLU A 505 -17.54 -19.71 16.72
C GLU A 505 -18.02 -19.20 15.35
N PRO A 506 -19.14 -18.45 15.28
CA PRO A 506 -19.66 -17.93 14.02
C PRO A 506 -18.66 -17.03 13.28
N LEU A 507 -18.60 -17.14 11.95
CA LEU A 507 -17.65 -16.36 11.13
C LEU A 507 -17.85 -14.84 11.30
N ALA A 508 -19.07 -14.38 11.55
CA ALA A 508 -19.35 -12.98 11.84
C ALA A 508 -18.63 -12.48 13.11
N ALA A 509 -18.43 -13.34 14.11
CA ALA A 509 -17.68 -13.02 15.32
C ALA A 509 -16.15 -13.09 15.08
N VAL A 510 -15.70 -14.05 14.27
CA VAL A 510 -14.30 -14.14 13.80
C VAL A 510 -13.85 -12.87 13.07
N LEU A 511 -14.76 -12.28 12.29
CA LEU A 511 -14.48 -11.11 11.45
C LEU A 511 -14.67 -9.78 12.18
N ALA A 512 -15.19 -9.75 13.41
CA ALA A 512 -15.64 -8.53 14.09
C ALA A 512 -14.60 -7.40 14.20
N GLU A 513 -13.31 -7.73 14.21
CA GLU A 513 -12.19 -6.79 14.33
C GLU A 513 -11.59 -6.37 12.97
N CYS A 514 -12.28 -6.65 11.86
CA CYS A 514 -11.82 -6.33 10.51
C CYS A 514 -12.36 -4.97 10.04
N ALA A 515 -11.51 -4.16 9.40
CA ALA A 515 -11.88 -2.81 8.94
C ALA A 515 -13.05 -2.80 7.94
N GLN A 516 -13.16 -3.81 7.09
CA GLN A 516 -14.21 -3.95 6.06
C GLN A 516 -15.25 -5.02 6.45
N LEU A 517 -15.67 -5.00 7.73
CA LEU A 517 -16.55 -6.01 8.32
C LEU A 517 -17.80 -6.32 7.50
N GLU A 518 -18.53 -5.30 7.05
CA GLU A 518 -19.82 -5.50 6.36
C GLU A 518 -19.66 -6.16 4.99
N LEU A 519 -18.58 -5.84 4.26
CA LEU A 519 -18.27 -6.51 2.99
C LEU A 519 -17.84 -7.97 3.22
N ALA A 520 -17.02 -8.22 4.24
CA ALA A 520 -16.62 -9.59 4.60
C ALA A 520 -17.81 -10.43 5.10
N LYS A 521 -18.74 -9.83 5.86
CA LYS A 521 -20.00 -10.48 6.26
C LYS A 521 -20.86 -10.87 5.06
N ALA A 522 -20.98 -9.99 4.07
CA ALA A 522 -21.73 -10.28 2.85
C ALA A 522 -21.15 -11.50 2.10
N VAL A 523 -19.82 -11.61 2.03
CA VAL A 523 -19.13 -12.77 1.44
C VAL A 523 -19.46 -14.06 2.20
N VAL A 524 -19.34 -14.09 3.54
CA VAL A 524 -19.58 -15.31 4.31
C VAL A 524 -21.06 -15.69 4.43
N ALA A 525 -21.95 -14.73 4.25
CA ALA A 525 -23.40 -14.95 4.24
C ALA A 525 -23.93 -15.42 2.87
N ALA A 526 -23.11 -15.43 1.83
CA ALA A 526 -23.52 -15.88 0.51
C ALA A 526 -23.94 -17.36 0.52
N GLU A 527 -25.04 -17.67 -0.16
CA GLU A 527 -25.60 -19.02 -0.21
C GLU A 527 -24.58 -20.00 -0.82
N GLY A 528 -24.30 -21.10 -0.12
CA GLY A 528 -23.34 -22.11 -0.59
C GLY A 528 -21.87 -21.65 -0.59
N ALA A 529 -21.53 -20.60 0.17
CA ALA A 529 -20.16 -20.10 0.24
C ALA A 529 -19.15 -21.17 0.67
N THR A 530 -18.06 -21.26 -0.11
CA THR A 530 -16.90 -22.13 0.15
C THR A 530 -15.60 -21.37 -0.04
N PHE A 531 -14.55 -21.76 0.69
CA PHE A 531 -13.31 -20.97 0.83
C PHE A 531 -12.06 -21.81 0.63
N GLU A 532 -11.26 -21.50 -0.38
CA GLU A 532 -9.99 -22.19 -0.72
C GLU A 532 -8.80 -21.61 0.06
N LEU A 533 -8.86 -21.67 1.38
CA LEU A 533 -7.94 -20.95 2.27
C LEU A 533 -6.46 -21.25 2.00
N ARG A 534 -6.11 -22.53 1.84
CA ARG A 534 -4.71 -22.96 1.63
C ARG A 534 -4.15 -22.43 0.32
N LYS A 535 -4.90 -22.56 -0.78
CA LYS A 535 -4.45 -22.06 -2.09
C LYS A 535 -4.23 -20.55 -2.07
N ARG A 536 -5.17 -19.78 -1.50
CA ARG A 536 -5.04 -18.32 -1.44
C ARG A 536 -3.85 -17.90 -0.60
N ALA A 537 -3.66 -18.55 0.55
CA ALA A 537 -2.55 -18.28 1.43
C ALA A 537 -1.19 -18.63 0.81
N ARG A 538 -1.10 -19.75 0.09
CA ARG A 538 0.10 -20.16 -0.65
C ARG A 538 0.44 -19.20 -1.78
N HIS A 539 -0.56 -18.76 -2.55
CA HIS A 539 -0.37 -17.73 -3.57
C HIS A 539 0.22 -16.46 -2.94
N VAL A 540 -0.41 -15.93 -1.88
CA VAL A 540 0.04 -14.69 -1.23
C VAL A 540 1.48 -14.81 -0.71
N ALA A 541 1.82 -15.90 -0.04
CA ALA A 541 3.17 -16.14 0.47
C ALA A 541 4.22 -16.21 -0.65
N THR A 542 3.95 -17.01 -1.69
CA THR A 542 4.90 -17.21 -2.79
C THR A 542 4.99 -15.98 -3.70
N GLU A 543 3.90 -15.26 -3.93
CA GLU A 543 3.87 -14.05 -4.74
C GLU A 543 4.61 -12.89 -4.06
N ALA A 544 4.43 -12.73 -2.75
CA ALA A 544 5.19 -11.75 -1.97
C ALA A 544 6.69 -12.05 -2.00
N GLN A 545 7.10 -13.32 -2.01
CA GLN A 545 8.49 -13.70 -2.19
C GLN A 545 9.00 -13.37 -3.60
N ARG A 546 8.24 -13.69 -4.65
CA ARG A 546 8.59 -13.36 -6.04
C ARG A 546 8.82 -11.87 -6.26
N VAL A 547 8.07 -10.98 -5.59
CA VAL A 547 8.33 -9.52 -5.64
C VAL A 547 9.71 -9.17 -5.09
N LEU A 548 10.12 -9.78 -3.99
CA LEU A 548 11.44 -9.55 -3.39
C LEU A 548 12.55 -10.08 -4.30
N ASP A 549 12.36 -11.27 -4.86
CA ASP A 549 13.32 -11.91 -5.77
C ASP A 549 13.46 -11.09 -7.06
N PHE A 550 12.36 -10.62 -7.65
CA PHE A 550 12.37 -9.75 -8.83
C PHE A 550 13.12 -8.43 -8.56
N ALA A 551 12.87 -7.80 -7.42
CA ALA A 551 13.57 -6.58 -7.03
C ALA A 551 15.06 -6.83 -6.78
N ALA A 552 15.42 -7.97 -6.19
CA ALA A 552 16.81 -8.36 -5.95
C ALA A 552 17.56 -8.63 -7.26
N ALA A 553 16.96 -9.34 -8.21
CA ALA A 553 17.52 -9.58 -9.53
C ALA A 553 17.74 -8.25 -10.29
N CYS A 554 16.78 -7.31 -10.21
CA CYS A 554 16.94 -5.96 -10.78
C CYS A 554 18.05 -5.14 -10.11
N ALA A 555 18.40 -5.42 -8.85
CA ALA A 555 19.49 -4.72 -8.13
C ALA A 555 20.88 -5.28 -8.47
N GLY A 556 20.96 -6.49 -9.03
CA GLY A 556 22.19 -7.13 -9.47
C GLY A 556 22.69 -6.66 -10.84
N GLU A 557 23.58 -7.45 -11.44
CA GLU A 557 24.04 -7.18 -12.81
C GLU A 557 22.94 -7.50 -13.82
N HIS A 558 22.75 -6.62 -14.81
CA HIS A 558 21.71 -6.77 -15.85
C HIS A 558 22.20 -7.63 -17.02
N THR A 559 22.35 -8.93 -16.77
CA THR A 559 22.80 -9.91 -17.75
C THR A 559 21.63 -10.57 -18.49
N ALA A 560 21.93 -11.38 -19.51
CA ALA A 560 20.91 -12.19 -20.18
C ALA A 560 20.27 -13.22 -19.22
N ASP A 561 21.04 -13.75 -18.27
CA ASP A 561 20.53 -14.69 -17.25
C ASP A 561 19.57 -13.98 -16.29
N THR A 562 19.88 -12.74 -15.92
CA THR A 562 19.00 -11.88 -15.12
C THR A 562 17.66 -11.66 -15.82
N VAL A 563 17.68 -11.34 -17.12
CA VAL A 563 16.45 -11.18 -17.91
C VAL A 563 15.64 -12.48 -17.98
N ALA A 564 16.30 -13.63 -18.11
CA ALA A 564 15.65 -14.92 -18.10
C ALA A 564 15.02 -15.24 -16.74
N GLU A 565 15.71 -14.93 -15.64
CA GLU A 565 15.20 -15.07 -14.26
C GLU A 565 13.96 -14.20 -14.02
N LEU A 566 14.03 -12.91 -14.38
CA LEU A 566 12.88 -11.99 -14.29
C LEU A 566 11.69 -12.51 -15.10
N GLY A 567 11.94 -13.07 -16.30
CA GLY A 567 10.90 -13.66 -17.14
C GLY A 567 10.26 -14.89 -16.50
N ALA A 568 11.07 -15.76 -15.89
CA ALA A 568 10.57 -16.93 -15.17
C ALA A 568 9.70 -16.55 -13.96
N LEU A 569 10.11 -15.54 -13.19
CA LEU A 569 9.33 -15.02 -12.06
C LEU A 569 7.94 -14.50 -12.51
N MET A 570 7.86 -13.82 -13.66
CA MET A 570 6.58 -13.39 -14.23
C MET A 570 5.70 -14.58 -14.63
N ASP A 571 6.25 -15.61 -15.27
CA ASP A 571 5.50 -16.80 -15.68
C ASP A 571 5.01 -17.62 -14.48
N GLU A 572 5.83 -17.71 -13.42
CA GLU A 572 5.46 -18.35 -12.15
C GLU A 572 4.34 -17.59 -11.44
N SER A 573 4.41 -16.25 -11.44
CA SER A 573 3.33 -15.39 -10.94
C SER A 573 2.03 -15.66 -11.71
N HIS A 574 2.07 -15.71 -13.04
CA HIS A 574 0.89 -16.03 -13.85
C HIS A 574 0.30 -17.40 -13.50
N SER A 575 1.15 -18.43 -13.42
CA SER A 575 0.73 -19.78 -13.07
C SER A 575 0.10 -19.83 -11.69
N SER A 576 0.67 -19.11 -10.71
CA SER A 576 0.10 -19.00 -9.36
C SER A 576 -1.24 -18.25 -9.37
N CYS A 577 -1.38 -17.17 -10.13
CA CYS A 577 -2.66 -16.49 -10.30
C CYS A 577 -3.74 -17.39 -10.94
N ARG A 578 -3.36 -18.22 -11.92
CA ARG A 578 -4.27 -19.16 -12.59
C ARG A 578 -4.68 -20.32 -11.67
N ASP A 579 -3.72 -20.99 -11.06
CA ASP A 579 -3.93 -22.30 -10.44
C ASP A 579 -4.20 -22.21 -8.91
N ASP A 580 -3.49 -21.34 -8.22
CA ASP A 580 -3.63 -21.14 -6.77
C ASP A 580 -4.59 -20.02 -6.43
N TYR A 581 -4.57 -18.90 -7.16
CA TYR A 581 -5.50 -17.81 -6.91
C TYR A 581 -6.80 -17.90 -7.70
N GLU A 582 -6.82 -18.66 -8.79
CA GLU A 582 -8.00 -18.83 -9.65
C GLU A 582 -8.60 -17.47 -10.05
N CYS A 583 -7.73 -16.58 -10.53
CA CYS A 583 -8.06 -15.25 -11.06
C CYS A 583 -7.61 -15.03 -12.51
N SER A 584 -7.23 -16.08 -13.25
CA SER A 584 -7.05 -15.97 -14.70
C SER A 584 -8.37 -16.21 -15.47
N SER A 585 -8.29 -16.20 -16.80
CA SER A 585 -9.34 -16.65 -17.72
C SER A 585 -8.72 -17.31 -18.96
N ASP A 586 -9.52 -18.07 -19.71
CA ASP A 586 -9.05 -18.71 -20.94
C ASP A 586 -8.50 -17.68 -21.95
N ALA A 587 -9.10 -16.49 -22.01
CA ALA A 587 -8.65 -15.42 -22.89
C ALA A 587 -7.30 -14.83 -22.43
N LEU A 588 -7.10 -14.63 -21.12
CA LEU A 588 -5.82 -14.21 -20.56
C LEU A 588 -4.73 -15.26 -20.82
N ASP A 589 -5.02 -16.53 -20.54
CA ASP A 589 -4.07 -17.64 -20.71
C ASP A 589 -3.67 -17.79 -22.19
N ARG A 590 -4.64 -17.67 -23.11
CA ARG A 590 -4.36 -17.66 -24.56
C ARG A 590 -3.47 -16.48 -24.93
N LEU A 591 -3.78 -15.26 -24.47
CA LEU A 591 -3.01 -14.07 -24.83
C LEU A 591 -1.58 -14.11 -24.27
N VAL A 592 -1.39 -14.63 -23.05
CA VAL A 592 -0.05 -14.94 -22.50
C VAL A 592 0.69 -15.92 -23.40
N GLY A 593 0.03 -17.00 -23.82
CA GLY A 593 0.61 -17.99 -24.74
C GLY A 593 1.07 -17.37 -26.06
N VAL A 594 0.26 -16.48 -26.66
CA VAL A 594 0.62 -15.75 -27.89
C VAL A 594 1.83 -14.85 -27.67
N ALA A 595 1.87 -14.09 -26.58
CA ALA A 595 3.00 -13.23 -26.25
C ALA A 595 4.31 -14.03 -26.10
N LYS A 596 4.26 -15.17 -25.40
CA LYS A 596 5.41 -16.07 -25.21
C LYS A 596 5.87 -16.67 -26.54
N ALA A 597 4.94 -17.13 -27.37
CA ALA A 597 5.26 -17.66 -28.70
C ALA A 597 5.91 -16.61 -29.62
N ALA A 598 5.57 -15.33 -29.43
CA ALA A 598 6.13 -14.20 -30.17
C ALA A 598 7.50 -13.73 -29.63
N GLY A 599 8.02 -14.32 -28.56
CA GLY A 599 9.35 -14.02 -28.03
C GLY A 599 9.37 -13.22 -26.71
N ALA A 600 8.24 -13.07 -26.03
CA ALA A 600 8.24 -12.50 -24.67
C ALA A 600 9.07 -13.37 -23.71
N LYS A 601 9.93 -12.72 -22.93
CA LYS A 601 10.78 -13.34 -21.90
C LYS A 601 9.95 -13.88 -20.75
N GLY A 602 8.96 -13.10 -20.31
CA GLY A 602 7.93 -13.51 -19.35
C GLY A 602 6.63 -12.77 -19.62
N ALA A 603 5.50 -13.40 -19.34
CA ALA A 603 4.19 -12.78 -19.53
C ALA A 603 3.19 -13.26 -18.48
N ARG A 604 2.35 -12.34 -18.01
CA ARG A 604 1.33 -12.61 -16.98
C ARG A 604 0.13 -11.69 -17.12
N LEU A 605 -1.00 -12.09 -16.55
CA LEU A 605 -2.12 -11.17 -16.29
C LEU A 605 -1.67 -9.99 -15.42
N THR A 606 -2.36 -8.85 -15.47
CA THR A 606 -2.11 -7.72 -14.59
C THR A 606 -3.41 -7.12 -14.07
N GLY A 607 -3.41 -6.72 -12.79
CA GLY A 607 -4.59 -6.25 -12.10
C GLY A 607 -5.43 -7.40 -11.53
N ALA A 608 -6.73 -7.17 -11.33
CA ALA A 608 -7.59 -8.11 -10.64
C ALA A 608 -7.75 -9.48 -11.36
N GLY A 609 -7.53 -9.53 -12.67
CA GLY A 609 -7.77 -10.73 -13.48
C GLY A 609 -9.25 -10.99 -13.74
N TRP A 610 -9.61 -12.24 -14.03
CA TRP A 610 -10.90 -12.67 -14.59
C TRP A 610 -11.27 -11.92 -15.89
N GLY A 611 -10.26 -11.51 -16.65
CA GLY A 611 -10.35 -10.61 -17.79
C GLY A 611 -9.28 -9.51 -17.70
N GLY A 612 -9.39 -8.49 -18.55
CA GLY A 612 -8.49 -7.34 -18.55
C GLY A 612 -7.18 -7.58 -19.31
N CYS A 613 -6.08 -7.05 -18.81
CA CYS A 613 -4.80 -7.04 -19.53
C CYS A 613 -3.82 -8.11 -19.07
N ILE A 614 -2.89 -8.41 -19.97
CA ILE A 614 -1.59 -9.00 -19.66
C ILE A 614 -0.49 -7.93 -19.72
N VAL A 615 0.64 -8.23 -19.09
CA VAL A 615 1.92 -7.57 -19.27
C VAL A 615 2.94 -8.59 -19.73
N ALA A 616 3.62 -8.28 -20.83
CA ALA A 616 4.66 -9.11 -21.42
C ALA A 616 5.98 -8.36 -21.45
N MET A 617 7.02 -8.93 -20.84
CA MET A 617 8.38 -8.43 -20.91
C MET A 617 9.05 -8.93 -22.19
N VAL A 618 9.55 -8.01 -23.02
CA VAL A 618 10.12 -8.30 -24.34
C VAL A 618 11.49 -7.66 -24.46
N ASP A 619 12.31 -8.10 -25.41
CA ASP A 619 13.56 -7.40 -25.73
C ASP A 619 13.25 -5.97 -26.20
N ALA A 620 14.01 -4.98 -25.75
CA ALA A 620 13.85 -3.60 -26.19
C ALA A 620 14.02 -3.49 -27.72
N GLY A 621 13.09 -2.82 -28.40
CA GLY A 621 13.02 -2.76 -29.86
C GLY A 621 12.31 -3.94 -30.53
N LYS A 622 11.78 -4.90 -29.76
CA LYS A 622 10.98 -6.04 -30.25
C LYS A 622 9.49 -5.94 -29.92
N GLU A 623 9.04 -4.81 -29.38
CA GLU A 623 7.65 -4.57 -29.02
C GLU A 623 6.72 -4.69 -30.23
N ALA A 624 7.11 -4.09 -31.37
CA ALA A 624 6.33 -4.13 -32.60
C ALA A 624 6.19 -5.54 -33.18
N ASP A 625 7.22 -6.38 -33.05
CA ASP A 625 7.20 -7.77 -33.51
C ASP A 625 6.18 -8.59 -32.69
N VAL A 626 6.15 -8.39 -31.37
CA VAL A 626 5.20 -9.05 -30.47
C VAL A 626 3.78 -8.56 -30.69
N ILE A 627 3.58 -7.25 -30.85
CA ILE A 627 2.26 -6.66 -31.18
C ILE A 627 1.75 -7.20 -32.51
N ALA A 628 2.59 -7.28 -33.54
CA ALA A 628 2.21 -7.82 -34.85
C ALA A 628 1.79 -9.30 -34.76
N ALA A 629 2.46 -10.09 -33.91
CA ALA A 629 2.05 -11.48 -33.66
C ALA A 629 0.70 -11.57 -32.94
N MET A 630 0.45 -10.71 -31.95
CA MET A 630 -0.86 -10.60 -31.30
C MET A 630 -1.95 -10.19 -32.28
N ASP A 631 -1.67 -9.25 -33.18
CA ASP A 631 -2.61 -8.80 -34.21
C ASP A 631 -2.92 -9.89 -35.24
N ALA A 632 -1.94 -10.73 -35.57
CA ALA A 632 -2.09 -11.83 -36.52
C ALA A 632 -2.86 -13.03 -35.95
N ASP A 633 -2.85 -13.22 -34.61
CA ASP A 633 -3.47 -14.38 -33.96
C ASP A 633 -4.63 -14.00 -33.02
N PHE A 634 -4.35 -13.29 -31.93
CA PHE A 634 -5.36 -12.99 -30.92
C PHE A 634 -6.39 -11.97 -31.41
N TYR A 635 -5.94 -10.91 -32.09
CA TYR A 635 -6.79 -9.81 -32.57
C TYR A 635 -7.07 -9.86 -34.07
N ALA A 636 -6.87 -11.01 -34.72
CA ALA A 636 -6.96 -11.16 -36.18
C ALA A 636 -8.29 -10.66 -36.78
N ASP A 637 -9.38 -10.77 -36.02
CA ASP A 637 -10.74 -10.38 -36.42
C ASP A 637 -11.16 -8.98 -35.96
N LYS A 638 -10.28 -8.24 -35.25
CA LYS A 638 -10.59 -6.91 -34.69
C LYS A 638 -10.20 -5.78 -35.65
N SER A 639 -10.95 -4.68 -35.59
CA SER A 639 -10.62 -3.45 -36.33
C SER A 639 -9.36 -2.80 -35.75
N GLU A 640 -8.68 -1.96 -36.54
CA GLU A 640 -7.50 -1.23 -36.05
C GLU A 640 -7.85 -0.30 -34.87
N GLU A 641 -9.07 0.24 -34.84
CA GLU A 641 -9.56 1.03 -33.71
C GLU A 641 -9.52 0.23 -32.40
N VAL A 642 -10.12 -0.97 -32.38
CA VAL A 642 -10.11 -1.85 -31.21
C VAL A 642 -8.69 -2.27 -30.87
N ARG A 643 -7.90 -2.64 -31.88
CA ARG A 643 -6.52 -3.06 -31.68
C ARG A 643 -5.70 -1.94 -31.03
N SER A 644 -5.71 -0.73 -31.59
CA SER A 644 -4.97 0.44 -31.07
C SER A 644 -5.23 0.73 -29.59
N GLN A 645 -6.44 0.46 -29.10
CA GLN A 645 -6.81 0.61 -27.70
C GLN A 645 -6.45 -0.62 -26.85
N ALA A 646 -6.45 -1.82 -27.45
CA ALA A 646 -6.25 -3.07 -26.73
C ALA A 646 -4.78 -3.35 -26.40
N ARG A 647 -3.83 -2.95 -27.25
CA ARG A 647 -2.41 -3.29 -27.06
C ARG A 647 -1.47 -2.17 -27.44
N PHE A 648 -0.44 -1.97 -26.61
CA PHE A 648 0.56 -0.93 -26.77
C PHE A 648 1.87 -1.29 -26.06
N ALA A 649 2.97 -0.77 -26.61
CA ALA A 649 4.25 -0.74 -25.90
C ALA A 649 4.17 0.28 -24.75
N SER A 650 4.80 -0.03 -23.63
CA SER A 650 4.81 0.84 -22.46
C SER A 650 6.16 0.83 -21.76
N ALA A 651 6.49 1.98 -21.22
CA ALA A 651 7.61 2.18 -20.31
C ALA A 651 7.09 2.94 -19.07
N PRO A 652 7.79 2.86 -17.93
CA PRO A 652 7.41 3.60 -16.75
C PRO A 652 7.29 5.11 -17.02
N ALA A 653 6.13 5.68 -16.69
CA ALA A 653 5.82 7.09 -16.81
C ALA A 653 5.75 7.77 -15.43
N SER A 654 5.69 9.10 -15.43
CA SER A 654 5.45 9.90 -14.24
C SER A 654 4.01 9.74 -13.74
N GLY A 655 3.83 9.92 -12.43
CA GLY A 655 2.56 9.88 -11.72
C GLY A 655 1.66 11.09 -11.98
N ALA A 656 0.68 11.26 -11.09
CA ALA A 656 -0.30 12.34 -11.16
C ALA A 656 0.35 13.72 -11.06
N ALA A 657 -0.20 14.68 -11.78
CA ALA A 657 0.32 16.04 -11.86
C ALA A 657 -0.76 17.06 -12.23
N VAL A 658 -0.47 18.34 -12.00
CA VAL A 658 -1.31 19.47 -12.39
C VAL A 658 -0.58 20.27 -13.47
N TYR A 659 -1.27 20.54 -14.57
CA TYR A 659 -0.83 21.48 -15.60
C TYR A 659 -1.64 22.78 -15.45
N VAL A 660 -0.96 23.89 -15.21
CA VAL A 660 -1.60 25.22 -15.09
C VAL A 660 -1.49 25.92 -16.43
N VAL A 661 -2.61 26.42 -16.95
CA VAL A 661 -2.61 27.19 -18.20
C VAL A 661 -2.09 28.59 -17.89
N ASP A 662 -0.96 28.97 -18.50
CA ASP A 662 -0.50 30.36 -18.45
C ASP A 662 -1.44 31.21 -19.29
N ASN A 663 -2.34 31.94 -18.63
CA ASN A 663 -3.25 32.89 -19.28
C ASN A 663 -2.59 34.25 -19.57
N ASP A 664 -1.27 34.37 -19.39
CA ASP A 664 -0.51 35.57 -19.74
C ASP A 664 0.03 35.47 -21.18
N LEU A 665 -0.83 35.84 -22.15
CA LEU A 665 -0.43 36.37 -23.46
C LEU A 665 -1.14 37.70 -23.77
#